data_AF-A0A7C2D2T3-F1
#
_entry.id   AF-A0A7C2D2T3-F1
#
_cell.length_a   1.000
_cell.length_b   1.000
_cell.length_c   1.000
_cell.angle_alpha   90.00
_cell.angle_beta   90.00
_cell.angle_gamma   90.00
#
_symmetry.space_group_name_H-M   'P 1'
#
loop_
_entity.id
_entity.type
_entity.pdbx_description
1 polymer ?
#
loop_
_entity_poly.entity_id
_entity_poly.type
_entity_poly.pdbx_seq_one_letter_code
_entity_poly.pdbx_strand_id
1 'polypeptide(L)'
;MILKVLLEYIPRYGRDRLRIPTANGGREDVDGLAEAVRRVGTLVNARVERELAEFYPQDPDGAKPIAYLWARTVRCEAPNCGAEIPLARSFWLSKRAGRRWALRYRVERPKGRPPEVVFEVFQPKTEADVPKGTVSRGNAACPACETVLRVERVRAQLVQQRGGADVAFDEKGQRIGGARLLAVVTLRPGEQGRHYRLPTERDYEAAWKAQQRLADVIGKWKRGGKKGLCPVPDEPLPFVSGVFNASLYGMRTWGDLFTARQKLTLVTLTHVVRELPASVPEAVRLAMALAVNKCADYLSSLCFWNVSLEKSTQTFPRQVLPIVWDFVEACGSSGGAPLADQIGWIARVVDTWPGSPAGRVQIADATELPLPRSAASIWFTDPPYYDAVPYADLSDFFFVWLKRMLVGHPLLRDPFDPANPLTPKERELCQMARLDPDRNAHKGQVFFEEGMARAFREGRRVLRDDGIGTVIFAHKNPEGWEAFLSGLIRGGWTVTASWPITTERWVRLRARNSAALAASVHMVIRPRPKDAPVGAWSKVLRELRRRVGGWMDRFQREGIRGADLVFACTARAMEIFSRYSRVETGDGRRVALAEFLERVWEAVRRAALQQVLAAADGARALEDDARLVAMFLWTLQRRATSGYTLAHDVVHRFAQPLGIRLPEWEGRVIETKNGVVRLLTIRERARVLFGRKGADIVAHRIEGTTPGTAELKVARGATTLDRVHTAMILQAAGRTNAVQAMIRSEVERGPDFLRLANALSALYPVGSEERRLVEAILVAAPR
;
A
#
# COMPACT_ATOMS: atom_id res chain seq x y z
N MET A 1 -15.45 15.64 7.01
CA MET A 1 -14.71 16.89 7.36
C MET A 1 -13.75 17.36 6.28
N ILE A 2 -12.84 16.53 5.76
CA ILE A 2 -11.91 16.91 4.68
C ILE A 2 -12.65 17.58 3.50
N LEU A 3 -13.72 16.95 3.01
CA LEU A 3 -14.55 17.52 1.94
C LEU A 3 -15.17 18.88 2.31
N LYS A 4 -15.60 19.08 3.57
CA LYS A 4 -16.17 20.35 4.05
C LYS A 4 -15.13 21.47 3.93
N VAL A 5 -13.89 21.20 4.31
CA VAL A 5 -12.80 22.18 4.16
C VAL A 5 -12.50 22.43 2.68
N LEU A 6 -12.28 21.37 1.89
CA LEU A 6 -11.88 21.49 0.48
C LEU A 6 -12.93 22.13 -0.42
N LEU A 7 -14.20 21.74 -0.28
CA LEU A 7 -15.26 22.11 -1.21
C LEU A 7 -16.09 23.30 -0.74
N GLU A 8 -16.06 23.64 0.55
CA GLU A 8 -16.88 24.74 1.08
C GLU A 8 -16.04 25.85 1.70
N TYR A 9 -15.09 25.53 2.59
CA TYR A 9 -14.36 26.58 3.32
C TYR A 9 -13.18 27.17 2.56
N ILE A 10 -12.42 26.38 1.80
CA ILE A 10 -11.38 26.93 0.91
C ILE A 10 -12.00 27.85 -0.14
N PRO A 11 -13.08 27.44 -0.85
CA PRO A 11 -13.76 28.33 -1.79
C PRO A 11 -14.32 29.62 -1.21
N ARG A 12 -14.83 29.58 0.03
CA ARG A 12 -15.37 30.77 0.69
C ARG A 12 -14.27 31.67 1.23
N TYR A 13 -13.32 31.12 1.98
CA TYR A 13 -12.39 31.89 2.79
C TYR A 13 -10.96 31.90 2.26
N GLY A 14 -10.69 31.25 1.13
CA GLY A 14 -9.35 31.09 0.58
C GLY A 14 -8.65 32.42 0.29
N ARG A 15 -9.41 33.44 -0.13
CA ARG A 15 -8.91 34.78 -0.47
C ARG A 15 -9.52 35.90 0.38
N ASP A 16 -10.57 35.62 1.14
CA ASP A 16 -11.26 36.62 1.97
C ASP A 16 -10.38 37.07 3.13
N ARG A 17 -10.46 38.36 3.50
CA ARG A 17 -9.78 38.86 4.70
C ARG A 17 -10.40 38.22 5.94
N LEU A 18 -9.56 37.64 6.80
CA LEU A 18 -9.97 36.98 8.02
C LEU A 18 -9.38 37.69 9.22
N ARG A 19 -10.20 37.91 10.25
CA ARG A 19 -9.75 38.47 11.52
C ARG A 19 -9.34 37.35 12.48
N ILE A 20 -8.11 37.36 12.95
CA ILE A 20 -7.52 36.32 13.79
C ILE A 20 -6.95 36.90 15.10
N PRO A 21 -6.80 36.09 16.16
CA PRO A 21 -6.11 36.53 17.37
C PRO A 21 -4.59 36.62 17.17
N THR A 22 -3.96 37.55 17.89
CA THR A 22 -2.50 37.73 17.95
C THR A 22 -1.93 37.20 19.27
N ALA A 23 -0.60 37.06 19.36
CA ALA A 23 0.08 36.62 20.57
C ALA A 23 -0.19 37.52 21.80
N ASN A 24 -0.41 38.81 21.58
CA ASN A 24 -0.61 39.82 22.63
C ASN A 24 -2.08 39.97 23.06
N GLY A 25 -2.97 39.04 22.66
CA GLY A 25 -4.40 39.10 22.98
C GLY A 25 -5.23 40.06 22.11
N GLY A 26 -4.59 40.83 21.22
CA GLY A 26 -5.25 41.65 20.20
C GLY A 26 -5.75 40.83 19.01
N ARG A 27 -6.30 41.52 17.99
CA ARG A 27 -6.74 40.91 16.74
C ARG A 27 -6.10 41.61 15.54
N GLU A 28 -5.75 40.83 14.52
CA GLU A 28 -5.24 41.33 13.25
C GLU A 28 -6.07 40.77 12.08
N ASP A 29 -6.11 41.51 10.98
CA ASP A 29 -6.70 41.03 9.72
C ASP A 29 -5.59 40.47 8.83
N VAL A 30 -5.84 39.29 8.27
CA VAL A 30 -4.91 38.59 7.38
C VAL A 30 -5.58 38.23 6.06
N ASP A 31 -4.79 38.05 5.01
CA ASP A 31 -5.31 37.87 3.66
C ASP A 31 -5.49 36.38 3.35
N GLY A 32 -6.70 35.87 3.58
CA GLY A 32 -7.10 34.51 3.24
C GLY A 32 -6.84 33.45 4.32
N LEU A 33 -7.47 32.30 4.11
CA LEU A 33 -7.40 31.14 5.01
C LEU A 33 -5.97 30.61 5.18
N ALA A 34 -5.14 30.69 4.14
CA ALA A 34 -3.77 30.15 4.20
C ALA A 34 -2.90 30.92 5.20
N GLU A 35 -2.93 32.25 5.16
CA GLU A 35 -2.20 33.08 6.14
C GLU A 35 -2.79 32.92 7.53
N ALA A 36 -4.12 32.92 7.67
CA ALA A 36 -4.79 32.70 8.95
C ALA A 36 -4.35 31.38 9.62
N VAL A 37 -4.29 30.29 8.86
CA VAL A 37 -3.82 28.98 9.35
C VAL A 37 -2.34 29.01 9.73
N ARG A 38 -1.49 29.71 8.98
CA ARG A 38 -0.07 29.87 9.34
C ARG A 38 0.09 30.62 10.67
N ARG A 39 -0.55 31.78 10.81
CA ARG A 39 -0.44 32.66 12.00
C ARG A 39 -0.97 31.98 13.26
N VAL A 40 -2.21 31.47 13.22
CA VAL A 40 -2.79 30.72 14.33
C VAL A 40 -1.98 29.45 14.59
N GLY A 41 -1.52 28.78 13.54
CA GLY A 41 -0.66 27.62 13.63
C GLY A 41 0.65 27.89 14.37
N THR A 42 1.30 29.04 14.14
CA THR A 42 2.50 29.46 14.88
C THR A 42 2.22 29.63 16.37
N LEU A 43 1.09 30.25 16.74
CA LEU A 43 0.69 30.41 18.15
C LEU A 43 0.45 29.05 18.83
N VAL A 44 -0.26 28.15 18.15
CA VAL A 44 -0.51 26.78 18.61
C VAL A 44 0.80 26.03 18.79
N ASN A 45 1.68 26.08 17.78
CA ASN A 45 2.95 25.38 17.79
C ASN A 45 3.87 25.87 18.93
N ALA A 46 3.95 27.18 19.14
CA ALA A 46 4.72 27.75 20.25
C ALA A 46 4.18 27.33 21.63
N ARG A 47 2.86 27.22 21.80
CA ARG A 47 2.26 26.70 23.05
C ARG A 47 2.58 25.21 23.25
N VAL A 48 2.44 24.40 22.21
CA VAL A 48 2.74 22.96 22.26
C VAL A 48 4.20 22.70 22.58
N GLU A 49 5.12 23.45 21.98
CA GLU A 49 6.57 23.36 22.26
C GLU A 49 6.87 23.64 23.73
N ARG A 50 6.30 24.70 24.31
CA ARG A 50 6.47 25.01 25.73
C ARG A 50 5.92 23.91 26.65
N GLU A 51 4.73 23.39 26.35
CA GLU A 51 4.09 22.35 27.16
C GLU A 51 4.80 20.98 27.05
N LEU A 52 5.51 20.71 25.96
CA LEU A 52 6.18 19.43 25.71
C LEU A 52 7.70 19.44 25.92
N ALA A 53 8.30 20.60 26.19
CA ALA A 53 9.76 20.76 26.29
C ALA A 53 10.42 19.80 27.30
N GLU A 54 9.78 19.54 28.45
CA GLU A 54 10.29 18.63 29.49
C GLU A 54 10.37 17.17 29.01
N PHE A 55 9.49 16.76 28.09
CA PHE A 55 9.41 15.36 27.62
C PHE A 55 10.27 15.08 26.39
N TYR A 56 10.86 16.13 25.81
CA TYR A 56 11.77 16.09 24.66
C TYR A 56 12.97 17.02 24.90
N PRO A 57 13.78 16.77 25.94
CA PRO A 57 14.86 17.67 26.33
C PRO A 57 15.97 17.73 25.27
N GLN A 58 16.62 18.88 25.16
CA GLN A 58 17.87 19.01 24.40
C GLN A 58 19.03 18.33 25.14
N ASP A 59 20.02 17.90 24.38
CA ASP A 59 21.23 17.32 24.92
C ASP A 59 22.10 18.42 25.58
N PRO A 60 22.92 18.09 26.60
CA PRO A 60 23.78 19.08 27.26
C PRO A 60 24.76 19.80 26.33
N ASP A 61 25.13 19.17 25.21
CA ASP A 61 26.03 19.72 24.19
C ASP A 61 25.30 20.62 23.15
N GLY A 62 24.01 20.89 23.36
CA GLY A 62 23.17 21.66 22.44
C GLY A 62 22.67 20.85 21.23
N ALA A 63 22.98 19.56 21.14
CA ALA A 63 22.39 18.69 20.12
C ALA A 63 20.89 18.52 20.36
N LYS A 64 20.13 18.48 19.26
CA LYS A 64 18.68 18.42 19.30
C LYS A 64 18.17 17.04 18.88
N PRO A 65 17.54 16.27 19.78
CA PRO A 65 16.82 15.05 19.39
C PRO A 65 15.70 15.35 18.39
N ILE A 66 15.72 14.65 17.26
CA ILE A 66 14.69 14.74 16.21
C ILE A 66 13.92 13.42 16.04
N ALA A 67 14.44 12.31 16.54
CA ALA A 67 13.75 11.03 16.57
C ALA A 67 14.35 10.08 17.60
N TYR A 68 13.50 9.26 18.20
CA TYR A 68 13.89 8.17 19.10
C TYR A 68 13.59 6.84 18.42
N LEU A 69 14.60 5.98 18.29
CA LEU A 69 14.49 4.68 17.63
C LEU A 69 14.34 3.59 18.68
N TRP A 70 13.15 3.03 18.77
CA TRP A 70 12.75 2.04 19.77
C TRP A 70 12.66 0.65 19.17
N ALA A 71 12.83 -0.38 20.01
CA ALA A 71 12.43 -1.74 19.70
C ALA A 71 11.55 -2.30 20.82
N ARG A 72 10.46 -2.98 20.42
CA ARG A 72 9.70 -3.84 21.33
C ARG A 72 10.60 -4.97 21.84
N THR A 73 10.39 -5.47 23.05
CA THR A 73 11.24 -6.54 23.60
C THR A 73 10.44 -7.77 24.02
N VAL A 74 11.10 -8.93 23.93
CA VAL A 74 10.62 -10.20 24.46
C VAL A 74 11.76 -10.87 25.25
N ARG A 75 11.44 -11.76 26.18
CA ARG A 75 12.42 -12.54 26.93
C ARG A 75 12.67 -13.88 26.26
N CYS A 76 13.94 -14.28 26.20
CA CYS A 76 14.34 -15.59 25.73
C CYS A 76 13.82 -16.67 26.70
N GLU A 77 13.11 -17.67 26.17
CA GLU A 77 12.57 -18.80 26.94
C GLU A 77 13.50 -20.02 26.95
N ALA A 78 14.72 -19.88 26.40
CA ALA A 78 15.71 -20.96 26.44
C ALA A 78 16.19 -21.19 27.89
N PRO A 79 16.41 -22.46 28.31
CA PRO A 79 16.94 -22.77 29.62
C PRO A 79 18.23 -21.98 29.90
N ASN A 80 18.32 -21.38 31.09
CA ASN A 80 19.49 -20.63 31.56
C ASN A 80 19.88 -19.39 30.70
N CYS A 81 19.01 -18.93 29.79
CA CYS A 81 19.23 -17.68 29.05
C CYS A 81 18.46 -16.51 29.68
N GLY A 82 17.14 -16.42 29.48
CA GLY A 82 16.33 -15.33 30.03
C GLY A 82 16.64 -13.92 29.47
N ALA A 83 17.56 -13.82 28.51
CA ALA A 83 18.02 -12.55 27.95
C ALA A 83 16.86 -11.75 27.33
N GLU A 84 16.91 -10.43 27.46
CA GLU A 84 15.99 -9.54 26.76
C GLU A 84 16.38 -9.43 25.28
N ILE A 85 15.47 -9.80 24.40
CA ILE A 85 15.63 -9.76 22.94
C ILE A 85 14.93 -8.49 22.43
N PRO A 86 15.68 -7.45 22.03
CA PRO A 86 15.09 -6.33 21.29
C PRO A 86 14.67 -6.83 19.92
N LEU A 87 13.43 -6.59 19.50
CA LEU A 87 12.89 -7.01 18.20
C LEU A 87 13.25 -5.97 17.13
N ALA A 88 14.43 -6.11 16.52
CA ALA A 88 14.93 -5.21 15.50
C ALA A 88 15.01 -5.93 14.14
N ARG A 89 14.32 -5.42 13.12
CA ARG A 89 14.42 -5.98 11.75
C ARG A 89 15.79 -5.77 11.14
N SER A 90 16.48 -4.73 11.56
CA SER A 90 17.80 -4.34 11.08
C SER A 90 18.50 -3.47 12.13
N PHE A 91 19.82 -3.54 12.16
CA PHE A 91 20.66 -2.65 12.97
C PHE A 91 21.25 -1.48 12.17
N TRP A 92 20.80 -1.27 10.93
CA TRP A 92 21.14 -0.07 10.17
C TRP A 92 20.44 1.17 10.75
N LEU A 93 21.19 2.26 10.90
CA LEU A 93 20.67 3.58 11.29
C LEU A 93 20.62 4.54 10.09
N SER A 94 21.65 4.49 9.24
CA SER A 94 21.70 5.18 7.95
C SER A 94 22.46 4.37 6.91
N LYS A 95 21.90 4.27 5.71
CA LYS A 95 22.55 3.70 4.52
C LYS A 95 22.97 4.77 3.51
N ARG A 96 22.94 6.05 3.88
CA ARG A 96 23.27 7.14 2.96
C ARG A 96 24.76 7.10 2.61
N ALA A 97 25.07 7.27 1.32
CA ALA A 97 26.46 7.30 0.85
C ALA A 97 27.24 8.41 1.57
N GLY A 98 28.47 8.09 2.01
CA GLY A 98 29.33 9.00 2.78
C GLY A 98 28.94 9.22 4.25
N ARG A 99 27.79 8.72 4.72
CA ARG A 99 27.29 8.87 6.10
C ARG A 99 26.57 7.61 6.57
N ARG A 100 27.27 6.48 6.52
CA ARG A 100 26.72 5.19 6.98
C ARG A 100 26.81 5.09 8.49
N TRP A 101 25.72 4.70 9.13
CA TRP A 101 25.63 4.50 10.58
C TRP A 101 24.90 3.21 10.88
N ALA A 102 25.36 2.47 11.88
CA ALA A 102 24.74 1.23 12.31
C ALA A 102 24.93 1.01 13.82
N LEU A 103 24.17 0.07 14.35
CA LEU A 103 24.37 -0.50 15.68
C LEU A 103 25.13 -1.82 15.55
N ARG A 104 26.09 -2.03 16.44
CA ARG A 104 26.60 -3.36 16.77
C ARG A 104 26.30 -3.65 18.23
N TYR A 105 26.42 -4.90 18.65
CA TYR A 105 26.20 -5.28 20.03
C TYR A 105 27.22 -6.29 20.52
N ARG A 106 27.44 -6.29 21.82
CA ARG A 106 28.12 -7.36 22.56
C ARG A 106 27.17 -7.91 23.62
N VAL A 107 27.43 -9.14 24.06
CA VAL A 107 26.63 -9.80 25.09
C VAL A 107 27.46 -9.87 26.36
N GLU A 108 27.00 -9.18 27.41
CA GLU A 108 27.59 -9.22 28.73
C GLU A 108 26.87 -10.30 29.57
N ARG A 109 27.63 -11.09 30.33
CA ARG A 109 27.10 -12.22 31.12
C ARG A 109 27.41 -12.05 32.62
N PRO A 110 26.72 -11.13 33.31
CA PRO A 110 26.89 -10.96 34.75
C PRO A 110 26.53 -12.23 35.53
N LYS A 111 27.29 -12.57 36.58
CA LYS A 111 26.98 -13.71 37.46
C LYS A 111 25.61 -13.51 38.12
N GLY A 112 24.77 -14.55 38.09
CA GLY A 112 23.46 -14.55 38.75
C GLY A 112 22.38 -13.71 38.07
N ARG A 113 22.63 -13.16 36.87
CA ARG A 113 21.66 -12.39 36.09
C ARG A 113 21.59 -12.90 34.63
N PRO A 114 20.45 -12.72 33.94
CA PRO A 114 20.36 -13.02 32.51
C PRO A 114 21.41 -12.26 31.69
N PRO A 115 21.87 -12.80 30.53
CA PRO A 115 22.75 -12.07 29.63
C PRO A 115 22.12 -10.76 29.15
N GLU A 116 22.96 -9.72 29.06
CA GLU A 116 22.56 -8.37 28.68
C GLU A 116 23.19 -7.99 27.33
N VAL A 117 22.36 -7.48 26.41
CA VAL A 117 22.82 -7.01 25.09
C VAL A 117 23.22 -5.56 25.24
N VAL A 118 24.48 -5.22 24.99
CA VAL A 118 25.00 -3.85 25.06
C VAL A 118 25.30 -3.34 23.65
N PHE A 119 24.70 -2.21 23.30
CA PHE A 119 24.79 -1.62 21.96
C PHE A 119 25.93 -0.61 21.84
N GLU A 120 26.43 -0.46 20.62
CA GLU A 120 27.38 0.57 20.22
C GLU A 120 26.97 1.14 18.86
N VAL A 121 26.99 2.47 18.73
CA VAL A 121 26.81 3.15 17.45
C VAL A 121 28.17 3.25 16.76
N PHE A 122 28.24 2.84 15.50
CA PHE A 122 29.48 2.89 14.72
C PHE A 122 29.21 3.20 13.23
N GLN A 123 30.28 3.51 12.50
CA GLN A 123 30.24 3.69 11.04
C GLN A 123 30.78 2.43 10.35
N PRO A 124 29.93 1.64 9.68
CA PRO A 124 30.37 0.42 8.99
C PRO A 124 31.10 0.75 7.68
N LYS A 125 32.16 0.01 7.39
CA LYS A 125 32.89 0.07 6.11
C LYS A 125 32.15 -0.73 5.05
N THR A 126 31.69 -1.92 5.41
CA THR A 126 30.98 -2.85 4.53
C THR A 126 29.61 -3.24 5.08
N GLU A 127 28.74 -3.82 4.25
CA GLU A 127 27.45 -4.32 4.76
C GLU A 127 27.61 -5.53 5.69
N ALA A 128 28.71 -6.29 5.58
CA ALA A 128 29.00 -7.44 6.42
C ALA A 128 29.33 -7.04 7.87
N ASP A 129 29.76 -5.80 8.10
CA ASP A 129 30.08 -5.29 9.44
C ASP A 129 28.82 -5.13 10.31
N VAL A 130 27.63 -5.05 9.71
CA VAL A 130 26.38 -4.79 10.41
C VAL A 130 25.71 -6.11 10.81
N PRO A 131 25.45 -6.35 12.11
CA PRO A 131 24.79 -7.57 12.55
C PRO A 131 23.41 -7.76 11.92
N LYS A 132 22.99 -9.03 11.79
CA LYS A 132 21.65 -9.38 11.33
C LYS A 132 20.61 -8.92 12.35
N GLY A 133 19.42 -8.56 11.87
CA GLY A 133 18.29 -8.26 12.74
C GLY A 133 17.88 -9.48 13.58
N THR A 134 17.29 -9.20 14.74
CA THR A 134 16.84 -10.20 15.71
C THR A 134 15.41 -10.66 15.47
N VAL A 135 14.65 -10.06 14.54
CA VAL A 135 13.28 -10.49 14.22
C VAL A 135 13.06 -10.65 12.72
N SER A 136 12.45 -11.76 12.33
CA SER A 136 12.06 -12.04 10.95
C SER A 136 10.77 -12.85 10.89
N ARG A 137 9.78 -12.35 10.14
CA ARG A 137 8.44 -12.96 10.03
C ARG A 137 7.78 -13.24 11.40
N GLY A 138 8.08 -12.40 12.40
CA GLY A 138 7.56 -12.54 13.77
C GLY A 138 8.32 -13.52 14.67
N ASN A 139 9.26 -14.30 14.14
CA ASN A 139 10.16 -15.11 14.97
C ASN A 139 11.34 -14.24 15.47
N ALA A 140 11.73 -14.42 16.73
CA ALA A 140 12.79 -13.66 17.37
C ALA A 140 14.02 -14.54 17.64
N ALA A 141 15.19 -14.18 17.11
CA ALA A 141 16.45 -14.84 17.38
C ALA A 141 17.15 -14.15 18.56
N CYS A 142 17.51 -14.93 19.58
CA CYS A 142 18.20 -14.40 20.75
C CYS A 142 19.66 -14.05 20.41
N PRO A 143 20.10 -12.79 20.60
CA PRO A 143 21.50 -12.43 20.38
C PRO A 143 22.48 -13.06 21.37
N ALA A 144 22.00 -13.60 22.50
CA ALA A 144 22.83 -14.21 23.54
C ALA A 144 23.04 -15.72 23.39
N CYS A 145 22.02 -16.47 22.97
CA CYS A 145 22.11 -17.94 22.87
C CYS A 145 21.66 -18.49 21.50
N GLU A 146 21.34 -17.61 20.55
CA GLU A 146 20.93 -17.92 19.17
C GLU A 146 19.62 -18.71 19.04
N THR A 147 19.00 -19.11 20.15
CA THR A 147 17.70 -19.77 20.15
C THR A 147 16.64 -18.88 19.52
N VAL A 148 15.81 -19.47 18.66
CA VAL A 148 14.72 -18.80 17.96
C VAL A 148 13.41 -19.00 18.71
N LEU A 149 12.87 -17.91 19.24
CA LEU A 149 11.53 -17.82 19.79
C LEU A 149 10.51 -17.72 18.64
N ARG A 150 9.58 -18.67 18.56
CA ARG A 150 8.56 -18.72 17.51
C ARG A 150 7.53 -17.59 17.67
N VAL A 151 6.89 -17.20 16.56
CA VAL A 151 5.96 -16.06 16.51
C VAL A 151 4.80 -16.16 17.50
N GLU A 152 4.34 -17.37 17.82
CA GLU A 152 3.28 -17.61 18.81
C GLU A 152 3.72 -17.19 20.21
N ARG A 153 4.98 -17.49 20.57
CA ARG A 153 5.57 -17.12 21.86
C ARG A 153 5.88 -15.63 21.93
N VAL A 154 6.42 -15.05 20.85
CA VAL A 154 6.59 -13.59 20.72
C VAL A 154 5.26 -12.88 20.89
N ARG A 155 4.20 -13.38 20.24
CA ARG A 155 2.84 -12.84 20.36
C ARG A 155 2.32 -12.95 21.79
N ALA A 156 2.44 -14.10 22.44
CA ALA A 156 1.99 -14.31 23.82
C ALA A 156 2.62 -13.29 24.79
N GLN A 157 3.93 -13.04 24.66
CA GLN A 157 4.62 -12.05 25.49
C GLN A 157 4.17 -10.62 25.18
N LEU A 158 4.05 -10.25 23.90
CA LEU A 158 3.59 -8.89 23.54
C LEU A 158 2.13 -8.65 23.94
N VAL A 159 1.27 -9.67 23.95
CA VAL A 159 -0.11 -9.56 24.48
C VAL A 159 -0.11 -9.14 25.94
N GLN A 160 0.76 -9.72 26.77
CA GLN A 160 0.91 -9.34 28.18
C GLN A 160 1.42 -7.90 28.34
N GLN A 161 2.21 -7.43 27.38
CA GLN A 161 2.73 -6.06 27.32
C GLN A 161 1.82 -5.08 26.56
N ARG A 162 0.58 -5.47 26.20
CA ARG A 162 -0.36 -4.66 25.39
C ARG A 162 0.28 -4.08 24.13
N GLY A 163 1.03 -4.91 23.41
CA GLY A 163 1.75 -4.54 22.18
C GLY A 163 3.20 -4.11 22.40
N GLY A 164 3.66 -3.90 23.64
CA GLY A 164 5.06 -3.73 24.00
C GLY A 164 5.72 -2.41 23.54
N ALA A 165 4.92 -1.39 23.23
CA ALA A 165 5.41 -0.09 22.76
C ALA A 165 5.85 0.85 23.91
N ASP A 166 5.30 0.68 25.10
CA ASP A 166 5.64 1.47 26.29
C ASP A 166 6.81 0.84 27.06
N VAL A 167 7.60 1.69 27.71
CA VAL A 167 8.65 1.28 28.65
C VAL A 167 8.02 0.90 29.98
N ALA A 168 8.49 -0.18 30.61
CA ALA A 168 8.11 -0.51 31.97
C ALA A 168 9.16 0.02 32.94
N PHE A 169 8.73 0.82 33.91
CA PHE A 169 9.59 1.41 34.95
C PHE A 169 9.24 0.87 36.34
N ASP A 170 10.21 0.85 37.23
CA ASP A 170 9.98 0.70 38.67
C ASP A 170 9.56 2.04 39.32
N GLU A 171 9.39 2.04 40.64
CA GLU A 171 9.00 3.22 41.42
C GLU A 171 10.04 4.35 41.38
N LYS A 172 11.30 4.03 41.07
CA LYS A 172 12.42 4.96 40.98
C LYS A 172 12.64 5.48 39.55
N GLY A 173 11.79 5.08 38.59
CA GLY A 173 11.92 5.47 37.19
C GLY A 173 13.01 4.69 36.44
N GLN A 174 13.52 3.59 36.99
CA GLN A 174 14.48 2.73 36.30
C GLN A 174 13.74 1.73 35.39
N ARG A 175 14.25 1.53 34.17
CA ARG A 175 13.64 0.60 33.23
C ARG A 175 13.81 -0.84 33.70
N ILE A 176 12.70 -1.55 33.83
CA ILE A 176 12.64 -2.99 34.18
C ILE A 176 12.14 -3.89 33.04
N GLY A 177 11.69 -3.29 31.92
CA GLY A 177 11.26 -4.01 30.72
C GLY A 177 10.52 -3.13 29.72
N GLY A 178 9.70 -3.75 28.86
CA GLY A 178 8.95 -3.07 27.80
C GLY A 178 9.85 -2.57 26.68
N ALA A 179 9.42 -1.55 25.94
CA ALA A 179 10.21 -1.02 24.83
C ALA A 179 11.63 -0.60 25.27
N ARG A 180 12.60 -0.83 24.38
CA ARG A 180 14.00 -0.47 24.58
C ARG A 180 14.42 0.56 23.55
N LEU A 181 14.99 1.67 24.00
CA LEU A 181 15.56 2.66 23.11
C LEU A 181 16.88 2.11 22.55
N LEU A 182 17.02 2.13 21.23
CA LEU A 182 18.20 1.63 20.51
C LEU A 182 19.16 2.77 20.15
N ALA A 183 18.62 3.89 19.70
CA ALA A 183 19.40 5.07 19.33
C ALA A 183 18.54 6.34 19.38
N VAL A 184 19.21 7.48 19.58
CA VAL A 184 18.62 8.81 19.42
C VAL A 184 19.23 9.47 18.19
N VAL A 185 18.37 9.98 17.32
CA VAL A 185 18.78 10.74 16.14
C VAL A 185 18.80 12.21 16.49
N THR A 186 19.93 12.87 16.28
CA THR A 186 20.13 14.28 16.64
C THR A 186 20.55 15.14 15.45
N LEU A 187 20.23 16.42 15.53
CA LEU A 187 20.86 17.48 14.73
C LEU A 187 21.84 18.24 15.63
N ARG A 188 23.03 18.51 15.13
CA ARG A 188 24.05 19.27 15.84
C ARG A 188 24.15 20.68 15.24
N PRO A 189 24.24 21.74 16.06
CA PRO A 189 24.47 23.09 15.55
C PRO A 189 25.73 23.15 14.69
N GLY A 190 25.64 23.76 13.50
CA GLY A 190 26.78 23.94 12.60
C GLY A 190 27.23 22.69 11.81
N GLU A 191 26.73 21.50 12.12
CA GLU A 191 27.08 20.27 11.40
C GLU A 191 26.00 19.86 10.37
N GLN A 192 26.43 19.36 9.22
CA GLN A 192 25.51 18.89 8.19
C GLN A 192 25.12 17.42 8.37
N GLY A 193 23.82 17.20 8.51
CA GLY A 193 23.22 15.86 8.48
C GLY A 193 22.66 15.43 9.81
N ARG A 194 22.37 14.14 9.90
CA ARG A 194 21.83 13.52 11.11
C ARG A 194 22.92 12.73 11.80
N HIS A 195 22.97 12.84 13.11
CA HIS A 195 23.90 12.14 13.98
C HIS A 195 23.11 11.12 14.81
N TYR A 196 23.83 10.12 15.30
CA TYR A 196 23.24 9.02 16.05
C TYR A 196 24.04 8.83 17.33
N ARG A 197 23.35 8.73 18.46
CA ARG A 197 23.95 8.41 19.75
C ARG A 197 23.18 7.31 20.45
N LEU A 198 23.85 6.67 21.41
CA LEU A 198 23.18 5.77 22.33
C LEU A 198 22.25 6.56 23.27
N PRO A 199 21.22 5.88 23.82
CA PRO A 199 20.38 6.44 24.87
C PRO A 199 21.17 6.76 26.14
N THR A 200 20.68 7.73 26.89
CA THR A 200 21.14 8.11 28.22
C THR A 200 20.00 7.98 29.22
N GLU A 201 20.31 8.03 30.52
CA GLU A 201 19.28 8.04 31.57
C GLU A 201 18.27 9.20 31.40
N ARG A 202 18.72 10.36 30.90
CA ARG A 202 17.85 11.52 30.61
C ARG A 202 16.76 11.20 29.59
N ASP A 203 17.05 10.33 28.61
CA ASP A 203 16.07 9.95 27.58
C ASP A 203 14.95 9.06 28.17
N TYR A 204 15.30 8.19 29.13
CA TYR A 204 14.35 7.35 29.87
C TYR A 204 13.58 8.14 30.92
N GLU A 205 14.25 9.04 31.65
CA GLU A 205 13.63 9.95 32.61
C GLU A 205 12.51 10.77 31.95
N ALA A 206 12.76 11.31 30.75
CA ALA A 206 11.76 12.04 29.98
C ALA A 206 10.55 11.16 29.59
N ALA A 207 10.78 9.87 29.27
CA ALA A 207 9.71 8.92 28.99
C ALA A 207 8.91 8.57 30.26
N TRP A 208 9.57 8.42 31.40
CA TRP A 208 8.94 8.17 32.70
C TRP A 208 8.08 9.35 33.16
N LYS A 209 8.61 10.57 33.10
CA LYS A 209 7.86 11.81 33.39
C LYS A 209 6.62 11.95 32.51
N ALA A 210 6.72 11.59 31.24
CA ALA A 210 5.55 11.61 30.35
C ALA A 210 4.49 10.57 30.73
N GLN A 211 4.89 9.39 31.19
CA GLN A 211 3.95 8.39 31.73
C GLN A 211 3.23 8.91 32.98
N GLN A 212 3.94 9.53 33.91
CA GLN A 212 3.35 10.16 35.09
C GLN A 212 2.37 11.27 34.71
N ARG A 213 2.79 12.19 33.83
CA ARG A 213 1.93 13.28 33.36
C ARG A 213 0.66 12.78 32.67
N LEU A 214 0.77 11.73 31.86
CA LEU A 214 -0.37 11.12 31.19
C LEU A 214 -1.30 10.42 32.20
N ALA A 215 -0.73 9.69 33.17
CA ALA A 215 -1.49 9.07 34.25
C ALA A 215 -2.27 10.11 35.07
N ASP A 216 -1.67 11.28 35.33
CA ASP A 216 -2.34 12.40 36.01
C ASP A 216 -3.48 12.97 35.19
N VAL A 217 -3.29 13.16 33.87
CA VAL A 217 -4.36 13.64 32.98
C VAL A 217 -5.56 12.67 32.98
N ILE A 218 -5.29 11.37 32.84
CA ILE A 218 -6.33 10.34 32.89
C ILE A 218 -6.96 10.25 34.29
N GLY A 219 -6.15 10.37 35.35
CA GLY A 219 -6.58 10.35 36.74
C GLY A 219 -7.51 11.52 37.08
N LYS A 220 -7.19 12.73 36.61
CA LYS A 220 -8.05 13.91 36.73
C LYS A 220 -9.40 13.70 36.05
N TRP A 221 -9.42 13.14 34.83
CA TRP A 221 -10.66 12.81 34.15
C TRP A 221 -11.49 11.76 34.91
N LYS A 222 -10.86 10.69 35.42
CA LYS A 222 -11.54 9.67 36.23
C LYS A 222 -12.14 10.27 37.52
N ARG A 223 -11.36 11.05 38.28
CA ARG A 223 -11.81 11.72 39.50
C ARG A 223 -12.88 12.78 39.24
N GLY A 224 -12.86 13.42 38.07
CA GLY A 224 -13.90 14.33 37.59
C GLY A 224 -15.20 13.65 37.16
N GLY A 225 -15.39 12.36 37.47
CA GLY A 225 -16.60 11.60 37.17
C GLY A 225 -16.67 11.08 35.73
N LYS A 226 -15.54 10.99 35.02
CA LYS A 226 -15.47 10.56 33.61
C LYS A 226 -16.39 11.38 32.67
N LYS A 227 -16.54 12.68 32.95
CA LYS A 227 -17.36 13.58 32.12
C LYS A 227 -16.74 13.73 30.73
N GLY A 228 -17.54 13.50 29.69
CA GLY A 228 -17.10 13.54 28.30
C GLY A 228 -16.14 12.40 27.93
N LEU A 229 -15.53 12.49 26.75
CA LEU A 229 -14.62 11.46 26.24
C LEU A 229 -13.33 11.37 27.08
N CYS A 230 -12.80 10.16 27.24
CA CYS A 230 -11.46 9.96 27.81
C CYS A 230 -10.43 10.79 27.01
N PRO A 231 -9.48 11.50 27.64
CA PRO A 231 -8.47 12.27 26.91
C PRO A 231 -7.67 11.45 25.90
N VAL A 232 -7.44 10.16 26.20
CA VAL A 232 -6.82 9.19 25.30
C VAL A 232 -7.91 8.29 24.71
N PRO A 233 -7.86 7.94 23.41
CA PRO A 233 -8.76 6.98 22.78
C PRO A 233 -8.85 5.64 23.51
N ASP A 234 -10.00 5.36 24.12
CA ASP A 234 -10.37 4.11 24.77
C ASP A 234 -11.41 3.31 23.98
N GLU A 235 -11.82 3.82 22.82
CA GLU A 235 -12.65 3.06 21.88
C GLU A 235 -11.93 1.78 21.39
N PRO A 236 -12.67 0.69 21.16
CA PRO A 236 -12.09 -0.60 20.80
C PRO A 236 -11.40 -0.56 19.44
N LEU A 237 -10.25 -1.22 19.34
CA LEU A 237 -9.53 -1.47 18.10
C LEU A 237 -10.06 -2.78 17.49
N PRO A 238 -10.60 -2.78 16.26
CA PRO A 238 -11.09 -4.00 15.64
C PRO A 238 -9.96 -4.94 15.21
N PHE A 239 -10.28 -6.22 15.08
CA PHE A 239 -9.47 -7.16 14.29
C PHE A 239 -10.10 -7.28 12.90
N VAL A 240 -9.29 -7.04 11.86
CA VAL A 240 -9.68 -7.30 10.46
C VAL A 240 -8.50 -8.00 9.81
N SER A 241 -8.71 -9.23 9.37
CA SER A 241 -7.64 -10.12 8.93
C SER A 241 -6.83 -9.49 7.80
N GLY A 242 -5.50 -9.44 7.97
CA GLY A 242 -4.58 -8.87 6.98
C GLY A 242 -4.55 -7.34 6.92
N VAL A 243 -5.42 -6.65 7.68
CA VAL A 243 -5.48 -5.19 7.75
C VAL A 243 -5.10 -4.69 9.14
N PHE A 244 -5.84 -5.07 10.19
CA PHE A 244 -5.59 -4.68 11.59
C PHE A 244 -4.98 -5.84 12.38
N ASN A 245 -3.73 -6.17 12.07
CA ASN A 245 -3.04 -7.26 12.78
C ASN A 245 -2.44 -6.81 14.13
N ALA A 246 -2.45 -5.50 14.43
CA ALA A 246 -2.00 -4.97 15.71
C ALA A 246 -2.74 -5.63 16.91
N SER A 247 -4.04 -5.89 16.79
CA SER A 247 -4.83 -6.49 17.88
C SER A 247 -4.38 -7.90 18.28
N LEU A 248 -3.74 -8.65 17.36
CA LEU A 248 -3.13 -9.95 17.67
C LEU A 248 -2.04 -9.86 18.76
N TYR A 249 -1.48 -8.68 18.99
CA TYR A 249 -0.40 -8.43 19.96
C TYR A 249 -0.90 -7.74 21.23
N GLY A 250 -2.21 -7.76 21.50
CA GLY A 250 -2.80 -7.27 22.75
C GLY A 250 -3.12 -5.77 22.79
N MET A 251 -2.98 -5.07 21.66
CA MET A 251 -3.52 -3.71 21.50
C MET A 251 -5.05 -3.82 21.31
N ARG A 252 -5.83 -3.36 22.29
CA ARG A 252 -7.30 -3.54 22.31
C ARG A 252 -8.08 -2.25 22.10
N THR A 253 -7.44 -1.11 22.28
CA THR A 253 -8.01 0.22 22.08
C THR A 253 -7.18 1.02 21.10
N TRP A 254 -7.76 2.05 20.49
CA TRP A 254 -7.01 2.94 19.60
C TRP A 254 -5.84 3.63 20.31
N GLY A 255 -5.96 3.90 21.61
CA GLY A 255 -4.89 4.46 22.43
C GLY A 255 -3.68 3.54 22.58
N ASP A 256 -3.84 2.22 22.46
CA ASP A 256 -2.73 1.27 22.59
C ASP A 256 -1.73 1.34 21.42
N LEU A 257 -2.09 1.99 20.31
CA LEU A 257 -1.20 2.15 19.16
C LEU A 257 -0.07 3.17 19.37
N PHE A 258 -0.09 3.90 20.48
CA PHE A 258 0.77 5.04 20.77
C PHE A 258 1.63 4.75 22.01
N THR A 259 2.85 5.28 22.09
CA THR A 259 3.61 5.34 23.35
C THR A 259 3.02 6.39 24.29
N ALA A 260 3.37 6.38 25.57
CA ALA A 260 2.91 7.39 26.54
C ALA A 260 3.31 8.81 26.13
N ARG A 261 4.53 9.01 25.62
CA ARG A 261 4.98 10.31 25.08
C ARG A 261 4.18 10.75 23.85
N GLN A 262 3.89 9.80 22.95
CA GLN A 262 3.04 10.07 21.79
C GLN A 262 1.59 10.41 22.17
N LYS A 263 1.01 9.68 23.14
CA LYS A 263 -0.32 9.97 23.70
C LYS A 263 -0.35 11.36 24.32
N LEU A 264 0.63 11.69 25.16
CA LEU A 264 0.74 13.00 25.80
C LEU A 264 0.82 14.11 24.75
N THR A 265 1.65 13.93 23.73
CA THR A 265 1.77 14.87 22.60
C THR A 265 0.42 15.09 21.89
N LEU A 266 -0.30 14.03 21.56
CA LEU A 266 -1.60 14.12 20.88
C LEU A 266 -2.70 14.70 21.78
N VAL A 267 -2.67 14.42 23.08
CA VAL A 267 -3.56 15.02 24.08
C VAL A 267 -3.30 16.53 24.18
N THR A 268 -2.03 16.95 24.25
CA THR A 268 -1.65 18.37 24.28
C THR A 268 -2.10 19.08 23.01
N LEU A 269 -1.81 18.53 21.82
CA LEU A 269 -2.28 19.10 20.54
C LEU A 269 -3.81 19.23 20.51
N THR A 270 -4.50 18.18 20.95
CA THR A 270 -5.97 18.14 21.00
C THR A 270 -6.51 19.25 21.90
N HIS A 271 -5.90 19.40 23.08
CA HIS A 271 -6.27 20.37 24.08
C HIS A 271 -6.06 21.80 23.57
N VAL A 272 -4.89 22.11 23.00
CA VAL A 272 -4.56 23.45 22.50
C VAL A 272 -5.50 23.87 21.37
N VAL A 273 -5.83 22.98 20.42
CA VAL A 273 -6.79 23.29 19.35
C VAL A 273 -8.21 23.47 19.89
N ARG A 274 -8.61 22.66 20.87
CA ARG A 274 -9.93 22.76 21.52
C ARG A 274 -10.11 24.09 22.24
N GLU A 275 -9.05 24.59 22.88
CA GLU A 275 -9.03 25.84 23.64
C GLU A 275 -8.77 27.10 22.79
N LEU A 276 -8.64 26.98 21.46
CA LEU A 276 -8.56 28.16 20.61
C LEU A 276 -9.76 29.09 20.87
N PRO A 277 -9.54 30.41 21.03
CA PRO A 277 -10.60 31.33 21.43
C PRO A 277 -11.72 31.38 20.38
N ALA A 278 -12.92 31.75 20.81
CA ALA A 278 -14.09 31.87 19.92
C ALA A 278 -13.87 32.86 18.76
N SER A 279 -12.91 33.79 18.90
CA SER A 279 -12.50 34.71 17.85
C SER A 279 -11.73 34.05 16.70
N VAL A 280 -11.26 32.81 16.83
CA VAL A 280 -10.65 32.07 15.71
C VAL A 280 -11.76 31.60 14.78
N PRO A 281 -11.73 31.97 13.48
CA PRO A 281 -12.72 31.53 12.51
C PRO A 281 -12.85 30.00 12.46
N GLU A 282 -14.07 29.49 12.29
CA GLU A 282 -14.32 28.05 12.25
C GLU A 282 -13.49 27.34 11.16
N ALA A 283 -13.32 27.98 9.99
CA ALA A 283 -12.50 27.45 8.91
C ALA A 283 -11.03 27.21 9.32
N VAL A 284 -10.46 28.15 10.09
CA VAL A 284 -9.11 28.02 10.65
C VAL A 284 -9.08 26.91 11.69
N ARG A 285 -10.09 26.82 12.56
CA ARG A 285 -10.18 25.75 13.57
C ARG A 285 -10.25 24.35 12.94
N LEU A 286 -11.07 24.15 11.90
CA LEU A 286 -11.15 22.88 11.19
C LEU A 286 -9.85 22.54 10.45
N ALA A 287 -9.21 23.54 9.82
CA ALA A 287 -7.91 23.36 9.18
C ALA A 287 -6.82 22.94 10.19
N MET A 288 -6.81 23.56 11.39
CA MET A 288 -5.93 23.17 12.49
C MET A 288 -6.22 21.76 13.01
N ALA A 289 -7.49 21.38 13.16
CA ALA A 289 -7.86 20.02 13.54
C ALA A 289 -7.38 18.99 12.51
N LEU A 290 -7.47 19.29 11.20
CA LEU A 290 -6.93 18.43 10.14
C LEU A 290 -5.39 18.36 10.17
N ALA A 291 -4.70 19.45 10.49
CA ALA A 291 -3.24 19.45 10.66
C ALA A 291 -2.80 18.54 11.82
N VAL A 292 -3.45 18.64 12.99
CA VAL A 292 -3.19 17.76 14.15
C VAL A 292 -3.53 16.31 13.81
N ASN A 293 -4.62 16.07 13.09
CA ASN A 293 -5.02 14.73 12.70
C ASN A 293 -3.99 14.09 11.76
N LYS A 294 -3.35 14.88 10.88
CA LYS A 294 -2.23 14.42 10.09
C LYS A 294 -0.97 14.16 10.94
N CYS A 295 -0.76 14.87 12.04
CA CYS A 295 0.31 14.53 13.00
C CYS A 295 0.11 13.14 13.61
N ALA A 296 -1.13 12.70 13.89
CA ALA A 296 -1.39 11.35 14.42
C ALA A 296 -0.84 10.23 13.51
N ASP A 297 -0.85 10.44 12.18
CA ASP A 297 -0.25 9.52 11.20
C ASP A 297 1.28 9.39 11.36
N TYR A 298 1.96 10.35 12.00
CA TYR A 298 3.41 10.32 12.26
C TYR A 298 3.78 10.06 13.72
N LEU A 299 2.79 9.97 14.60
CA LEU A 299 2.98 9.90 16.04
C LEU A 299 2.52 8.55 16.62
N SER A 300 2.48 7.46 15.84
CA SER A 300 2.14 6.14 16.38
C SER A 300 3.37 5.25 16.56
N SER A 301 3.25 4.19 17.36
CA SER A 301 4.26 3.14 17.53
C SER A 301 4.35 2.18 16.33
N LEU A 302 3.63 2.48 15.25
CA LEU A 302 3.63 1.76 13.97
C LEU A 302 4.39 2.54 12.87
N CYS A 303 4.95 3.70 13.20
CA CYS A 303 5.90 4.40 12.35
C CYS A 303 7.27 3.69 12.38
N PHE A 304 8.02 3.68 11.27
CA PHE A 304 9.38 3.13 11.24
C PHE A 304 10.39 4.11 10.61
N TRP A 305 11.67 3.91 10.93
CA TRP A 305 12.75 4.72 10.39
C TRP A 305 13.16 4.25 9.00
N ASN A 306 13.15 5.15 8.03
CA ASN A 306 13.68 4.88 6.70
C ASN A 306 15.18 5.17 6.66
N VAL A 307 15.99 4.12 6.79
CA VAL A 307 17.47 4.21 6.83
C VAL A 307 18.09 4.78 5.55
N SER A 308 17.41 4.72 4.40
CA SER A 308 17.92 5.25 3.13
C SER A 308 17.66 6.75 2.97
N LEU A 309 16.54 7.22 3.52
CA LEU A 309 16.11 8.63 3.44
C LEU A 309 16.38 9.40 4.73
N GLU A 310 16.82 8.69 5.78
CA GLU A 310 17.04 9.17 7.14
C GLU A 310 15.83 9.96 7.66
N LYS A 311 14.63 9.39 7.54
CA LYS A 311 13.40 10.05 7.99
C LYS A 311 12.37 9.06 8.54
N SER A 312 11.49 9.56 9.40
CA SER A 312 10.33 8.81 9.85
C SER A 312 9.38 8.53 8.69
N THR A 313 8.78 7.34 8.68
CA THR A 313 7.60 7.06 7.87
C THR A 313 6.33 7.35 8.65
N GLN A 314 5.23 7.48 7.92
CA GLN A 314 3.88 7.52 8.48
C GLN A 314 3.38 6.12 8.89
N THR A 315 2.25 6.10 9.59
CA THR A 315 1.51 4.92 10.08
C THR A 315 0.84 4.20 8.93
N PHE A 316 0.31 4.95 7.96
CA PHE A 316 -0.31 4.42 6.74
C PHE A 316 0.57 4.61 5.49
N PRO A 317 1.73 3.94 5.37
CA PRO A 317 2.40 3.83 4.07
C PRO A 317 1.60 2.92 3.11
N ARG A 318 0.65 2.15 3.67
CA ARG A 318 -0.36 1.32 3.02
C ARG A 318 -1.65 1.41 3.85
N GLN A 319 -2.80 1.06 3.28
CA GLN A 319 -4.10 1.04 3.99
C GLN A 319 -4.23 -0.14 4.98
N VAL A 320 -3.25 -0.33 5.88
CA VAL A 320 -3.19 -1.41 6.87
C VAL A 320 -2.50 -0.92 8.15
N LEU A 321 -2.81 -1.53 9.30
CA LEU A 321 -2.14 -1.33 10.60
C LEU A 321 -1.42 -2.62 11.03
N PRO A 322 -0.23 -2.91 10.45
CA PRO A 322 0.57 -4.04 10.87
C PRO A 322 1.30 -3.73 12.17
N ILE A 323 1.71 -4.77 12.90
CA ILE A 323 2.72 -4.60 13.95
C ILE A 323 4.05 -4.12 13.33
N VAL A 324 4.73 -3.23 14.02
CA VAL A 324 6.10 -2.81 13.72
C VAL A 324 6.98 -3.24 14.89
N TRP A 325 8.14 -3.83 14.63
CA TRP A 325 8.97 -4.40 15.70
C TRP A 325 9.89 -3.34 16.33
N ASP A 326 10.67 -2.71 15.45
CA ASP A 326 11.45 -1.50 15.68
C ASP A 326 10.71 -0.29 15.11
N PHE A 327 10.35 0.67 15.98
CA PHE A 327 9.55 1.83 15.61
C PHE A 327 10.29 3.13 15.87
N VAL A 328 9.87 4.17 15.18
CA VAL A 328 10.39 5.53 15.39
C VAL A 328 9.34 6.36 16.09
N GLU A 329 9.76 7.06 17.13
CA GLU A 329 9.02 8.17 17.70
C GLU A 329 9.64 9.46 17.15
N ALA A 330 8.93 10.11 16.21
CA ALA A 330 9.37 11.34 15.60
C ALA A 330 9.22 12.52 16.56
N CYS A 331 10.22 13.40 16.57
CA CYS A 331 10.15 14.69 17.25
C CYS A 331 10.09 15.78 16.19
N GLY A 332 9.24 16.80 16.38
CA GLY A 332 9.25 17.99 15.55
C GLY A 332 10.64 18.64 15.49
N SER A 333 10.90 19.47 14.47
CA SER A 333 12.17 20.23 14.35
C SER A 333 12.46 21.13 15.55
N SER A 334 11.48 21.33 16.43
CA SER A 334 11.50 22.07 17.69
C SER A 334 11.48 21.21 18.98
N GLY A 335 11.30 19.89 18.88
CA GLY A 335 10.94 19.01 20.00
C GLY A 335 9.42 18.83 20.10
N GLY A 336 8.93 17.59 20.17
CA GLY A 336 7.48 17.30 20.21
C GLY A 336 6.88 16.87 18.87
N ALA A 337 5.85 17.58 18.37
CA ALA A 337 5.03 17.16 17.22
C ALA A 337 5.49 17.72 15.86
N PRO A 338 5.30 17.02 14.73
CA PRO A 338 5.59 17.53 13.39
C PRO A 338 4.50 18.48 12.86
N LEU A 339 4.01 19.40 13.71
CA LEU A 339 2.83 20.24 13.43
C LEU A 339 3.12 21.35 12.39
N ALA A 340 4.25 22.04 12.51
CA ALA A 340 4.64 23.11 11.58
C ALA A 340 4.64 22.66 10.11
N ASP A 341 5.17 21.47 9.84
CA ASP A 341 5.15 20.87 8.51
C ASP A 341 3.73 20.61 8.01
N GLN A 342 2.83 20.12 8.89
CA GLN A 342 1.43 19.86 8.50
C GLN A 342 0.66 21.15 8.25
N ILE A 343 0.88 22.19 9.04
CA ILE A 343 0.35 23.54 8.79
C ILE A 343 0.78 24.03 7.40
N GLY A 344 2.07 23.90 7.08
CA GLY A 344 2.60 24.27 5.76
C GLY A 344 1.98 23.48 4.61
N TRP A 345 1.70 22.18 4.79
CA TRP A 345 0.96 21.39 3.78
C TRP A 345 -0.48 21.84 3.60
N ILE A 346 -1.21 22.10 4.70
CA ILE A 346 -2.58 22.61 4.62
C ILE A 346 -2.61 23.98 3.93
N ALA A 347 -1.74 24.91 4.33
CA ALA A 347 -1.66 26.23 3.71
C ALA A 347 -1.36 26.14 2.20
N ARG A 348 -0.42 25.28 1.79
CA ARG A 348 -0.14 25.05 0.36
C ARG A 348 -1.36 24.57 -0.43
N VAL A 349 -2.19 23.70 0.14
CA VAL A 349 -3.45 23.27 -0.52
C VAL A 349 -4.36 24.47 -0.75
N VAL A 350 -4.48 25.38 0.23
CA VAL A 350 -5.26 26.61 0.10
C VAL A 350 -4.65 27.56 -0.95
N ASP A 351 -3.33 27.78 -0.93
CA ASP A 351 -2.66 28.69 -1.87
C ASP A 351 -2.77 28.20 -3.32
N THR A 352 -2.73 26.88 -3.53
CA THR A 352 -2.82 26.26 -4.87
C THR A 352 -4.26 26.12 -5.39
N TRP A 353 -5.26 26.52 -4.62
CA TRP A 353 -6.65 26.40 -5.03
C TRP A 353 -6.96 27.37 -6.20
N PRO A 354 -7.56 26.87 -7.31
CA PRO A 354 -7.68 27.65 -8.54
C PRO A 354 -8.83 28.68 -8.56
N GLY A 355 -9.67 28.77 -7.52
CA GLY A 355 -10.79 29.73 -7.50
C GLY A 355 -12.18 29.13 -7.82
N SER A 356 -12.44 27.86 -7.51
CA SER A 356 -13.74 27.21 -7.78
C SER A 356 -14.90 27.78 -6.93
N PRO A 357 -16.15 27.87 -7.41
CA PRO A 357 -17.28 28.24 -6.56
C PRO A 357 -17.42 27.36 -5.31
N ALA A 358 -17.98 27.93 -4.23
CA ALA A 358 -18.23 27.18 -3.01
C ALA A 358 -19.34 26.14 -3.18
N GLY A 359 -19.03 24.89 -2.87
CA GLY A 359 -19.99 23.80 -2.81
C GLY A 359 -20.71 23.70 -1.46
N ARG A 360 -21.56 22.68 -1.33
CA ARG A 360 -22.20 22.30 -0.07
C ARG A 360 -21.86 20.84 0.24
N VAL A 361 -21.39 20.60 1.45
CA VAL A 361 -21.08 19.24 1.93
C VAL A 361 -22.09 18.82 2.97
N GLN A 362 -22.64 17.63 2.81
CA GLN A 362 -23.62 17.01 3.71
C GLN A 362 -23.25 15.55 3.95
N ILE A 363 -23.53 15.05 5.15
CA ILE A 363 -23.48 13.59 5.41
C ILE A 363 -24.82 13.02 4.96
N ALA A 364 -24.77 12.08 4.03
CA ALA A 364 -25.94 11.37 3.51
C ALA A 364 -25.53 9.97 3.09
N ASP A 365 -26.50 9.05 3.04
CA ASP A 365 -26.34 7.72 2.47
C ASP A 365 -26.39 7.85 0.93
N ALA A 366 -25.44 7.25 0.22
CA ALA A 366 -25.41 7.30 -1.24
C ALA A 366 -26.60 6.57 -1.87
N THR A 367 -27.28 5.71 -1.10
CA THR A 367 -28.51 5.03 -1.50
C THR A 367 -29.79 5.83 -1.22
N GLU A 368 -29.68 7.02 -0.64
CA GLU A 368 -30.78 7.93 -0.31
C GLU A 368 -30.31 9.40 -0.41
N LEU A 369 -30.02 9.87 -1.63
CA LEU A 369 -29.46 11.21 -1.83
C LEU A 369 -30.49 12.31 -1.52
N PRO A 370 -30.13 13.39 -0.78
CA PRO A 370 -31.06 14.45 -0.38
C PRO A 370 -31.45 15.40 -1.52
N LEU A 371 -31.00 15.12 -2.75
CA LEU A 371 -31.28 15.95 -3.91
C LEU A 371 -32.60 15.54 -4.59
N PRO A 372 -33.37 16.49 -5.13
CA PRO A 372 -34.55 16.20 -5.94
C PRO A 372 -34.21 15.39 -7.20
N ARG A 373 -35.25 14.83 -7.83
CA ARG A 373 -35.11 14.15 -9.12
C ARG A 373 -34.60 15.15 -10.17
N SER A 374 -33.66 14.71 -11.01
CA SER A 374 -33.10 15.49 -12.14
C SER A 374 -32.53 16.86 -11.75
N ALA A 375 -32.04 16.99 -10.50
CA ALA A 375 -31.43 18.21 -9.99
C ALA A 375 -29.99 18.43 -10.48
N ALA A 376 -29.29 17.39 -10.91
CA ALA A 376 -27.86 17.44 -11.28
C ALA A 376 -27.65 17.31 -12.79
N SER A 377 -26.76 18.13 -13.35
CA SER A 377 -26.27 17.98 -14.73
C SER A 377 -25.09 17.02 -14.82
N ILE A 378 -24.33 16.88 -13.74
CA ILE A 378 -23.19 15.97 -13.61
C ILE A 378 -23.36 15.18 -12.31
N TRP A 379 -23.18 13.86 -12.39
CA TRP A 379 -23.09 12.98 -11.23
C TRP A 379 -21.73 12.29 -11.23
N PHE A 380 -20.89 12.62 -10.26
CA PHE A 380 -19.53 12.09 -10.13
C PHE A 380 -19.43 11.28 -8.85
N THR A 381 -18.93 10.04 -8.92
CA THR A 381 -18.72 9.22 -7.73
C THR A 381 -17.42 8.42 -7.79
N ASP A 382 -16.80 8.24 -6.62
CA ASP A 382 -15.67 7.35 -6.35
C ASP A 382 -16.10 6.39 -5.21
N PRO A 383 -16.84 5.32 -5.54
CA PRO A 383 -17.45 4.44 -4.55
C PRO A 383 -16.40 3.50 -3.92
N PRO A 384 -16.71 2.84 -2.80
CA PRO A 384 -15.82 1.85 -2.21
C PRO A 384 -15.43 0.71 -3.16
N TYR A 385 -14.17 0.29 -3.09
CA TYR A 385 -13.58 -0.69 -4.01
C TYR A 385 -13.73 -2.13 -3.49
N TYR A 386 -14.98 -2.57 -3.31
CA TYR A 386 -15.33 -3.93 -2.90
C TYR A 386 -14.68 -4.38 -1.58
N ASP A 387 -13.75 -5.33 -1.60
CA ASP A 387 -13.00 -5.84 -0.42
C ASP A 387 -11.57 -5.26 -0.32
N ALA A 388 -11.23 -4.24 -1.12
CA ALA A 388 -9.86 -3.74 -1.20
C ALA A 388 -9.40 -2.92 0.02
N VAL A 389 -10.31 -2.16 0.64
CA VAL A 389 -10.01 -1.23 1.74
C VAL A 389 -11.22 -1.14 2.67
N PRO A 390 -11.05 -1.37 3.99
CA PRO A 390 -12.10 -1.12 4.98
C PRO A 390 -12.06 0.35 5.43
N TYR A 391 -12.69 1.25 4.67
CA TYR A 391 -12.50 2.70 4.82
C TYR A 391 -12.98 3.22 6.18
N ALA A 392 -14.16 2.80 6.65
CA ALA A 392 -14.73 3.20 7.93
C ALA A 392 -13.80 2.80 9.09
N ASP A 393 -13.40 1.52 9.17
CA ASP A 393 -12.49 1.05 10.22
C ASP A 393 -11.13 1.77 10.20
N LEU A 394 -10.56 2.03 9.02
CA LEU A 394 -9.28 2.76 8.91
C LEU A 394 -9.44 4.23 9.32
N SER A 395 -10.59 4.82 9.02
CA SER A 395 -10.90 6.21 9.36
C SER A 395 -11.02 6.41 10.87
N ASP A 396 -11.34 5.37 11.64
CA ASP A 396 -11.47 5.48 13.10
C ASP A 396 -10.17 5.88 13.78
N PHE A 397 -9.01 5.47 13.26
CA PHE A 397 -7.69 5.91 13.72
C PHE A 397 -7.61 7.44 13.85
N PHE A 398 -8.19 8.13 12.87
CA PHE A 398 -8.25 9.58 12.82
C PHE A 398 -9.46 10.14 13.56
N PHE A 399 -10.62 9.49 13.41
CA PHE A 399 -11.90 9.92 13.95
C PHE A 399 -11.85 10.08 15.47
N VAL A 400 -11.22 9.14 16.19
CA VAL A 400 -11.14 9.15 17.66
C VAL A 400 -10.43 10.40 18.20
N TRP A 401 -9.42 10.90 17.50
CA TRP A 401 -8.74 12.15 17.87
C TRP A 401 -9.56 13.38 17.48
N LEU A 402 -10.18 13.36 16.30
CA LEU A 402 -11.01 14.48 15.83
C LEU A 402 -12.17 14.77 16.78
N LYS A 403 -12.92 13.76 17.23
CA LYS A 403 -14.07 13.96 18.13
C LYS A 403 -13.67 14.48 19.52
N ARG A 404 -12.41 14.27 19.92
CA ARG A 404 -11.83 14.83 21.16
C ARG A 404 -11.40 16.29 21.00
N MET A 405 -11.01 16.69 19.79
CA MET A 405 -10.64 18.06 19.43
C MET A 405 -11.87 18.95 19.23
N LEU A 406 -12.84 18.45 18.47
CA LEU A 406 -14.03 19.17 18.03
C LEU A 406 -15.27 18.54 18.66
N VAL A 407 -15.36 18.67 19.99
CA VAL A 407 -16.42 18.06 20.81
C VAL A 407 -17.79 18.50 20.31
N GLY A 408 -18.69 17.54 20.09
CA GLY A 408 -20.06 17.79 19.63
C GLY A 408 -20.20 18.21 18.17
N HIS A 409 -19.10 18.23 17.40
CA HIS A 409 -19.17 18.64 16.00
C HIS A 409 -20.04 17.68 15.17
N PRO A 410 -21.03 18.18 14.39
CA PRO A 410 -22.02 17.34 13.71
C PRO A 410 -21.44 16.32 12.71
N LEU A 411 -20.24 16.59 12.17
CA LEU A 411 -19.54 15.68 11.26
C LEU A 411 -18.74 14.57 11.93
N LEU A 412 -18.70 14.51 13.27
CA LEU A 412 -17.87 13.59 14.05
C LEU A 412 -18.73 12.66 14.93
N ARG A 413 -19.81 12.17 14.33
CA ARG A 413 -20.75 11.19 14.89
C ARG A 413 -21.29 10.31 13.76
N ASP A 414 -21.82 9.14 14.12
CA ASP A 414 -22.66 8.37 13.22
C ASP A 414 -24.08 8.95 13.22
N PRO A 415 -24.59 9.48 12.09
CA PRO A 415 -25.94 10.02 12.03
C PRO A 415 -27.02 8.94 11.85
N PHE A 416 -26.63 7.69 11.58
CA PHE A 416 -27.56 6.58 11.30
C PHE A 416 -27.72 5.63 12.49
N ASP A 417 -26.72 5.59 13.37
CA ASP A 417 -26.75 4.81 14.61
C ASP A 417 -26.21 5.65 15.79
N PRO A 418 -27.08 6.22 16.64
CA PRO A 418 -26.66 6.97 17.82
C PRO A 418 -25.87 6.14 18.84
N ALA A 419 -25.99 4.81 18.82
CA ALA A 419 -25.25 3.92 19.71
C ALA A 419 -23.82 3.67 19.23
N ASN A 420 -23.52 3.90 17.94
CA ASN A 420 -22.18 3.77 17.39
C ASN A 420 -21.32 5.02 17.71
N PRO A 421 -20.27 4.90 18.55
CA PRO A 421 -19.43 6.04 18.92
C PRO A 421 -18.34 6.36 17.87
N LEU A 422 -18.30 5.64 16.75
CA LEU A 422 -17.26 5.66 15.73
C LEU A 422 -17.83 6.04 14.35
N THR A 423 -17.07 5.82 13.29
CA THR A 423 -17.54 6.03 11.91
C THR A 423 -18.68 5.06 11.53
N PRO A 424 -19.60 5.45 10.62
CA PRO A 424 -20.67 4.57 10.15
C PRO A 424 -20.13 3.34 9.41
N LYS A 425 -20.38 2.15 9.96
CA LYS A 425 -19.87 0.87 9.40
C LYS A 425 -20.95 0.03 8.74
N GLU A 426 -22.15 -0.03 9.33
CA GLU A 426 -23.21 -0.93 8.88
C GLU A 426 -23.62 -0.65 7.42
N ARG A 427 -23.82 0.63 7.10
CA ARG A 427 -24.27 1.08 5.77
C ARG A 427 -23.14 1.23 4.74
N GLU A 428 -21.88 1.12 5.14
CA GLU A 428 -20.75 1.27 4.22
C GLU A 428 -20.74 0.13 3.19
N LEU A 429 -20.80 0.44 1.91
CA LEU A 429 -20.85 -0.54 0.82
C LEU A 429 -19.48 -1.15 0.51
N CYS A 430 -18.85 -1.80 1.49
CA CYS A 430 -17.67 -2.66 1.33
C CYS A 430 -18.04 -4.13 1.55
N GLN A 431 -17.39 -5.05 0.84
CA GLN A 431 -17.45 -6.47 1.17
C GLN A 431 -16.48 -6.71 2.32
N MET A 432 -17.02 -7.04 3.49
CA MET A 432 -16.24 -7.20 4.73
C MET A 432 -16.29 -8.62 5.28
N ALA A 433 -17.25 -9.45 4.84
CA ALA A 433 -17.42 -10.81 5.33
C ALA A 433 -16.18 -11.69 5.14
N ARG A 434 -15.33 -11.41 4.13
CA ARG A 434 -14.07 -12.14 3.92
C ARG A 434 -12.97 -11.75 4.90
N LEU A 435 -12.98 -10.50 5.37
CA LEU A 435 -11.91 -9.95 6.19
C LEU A 435 -12.19 -10.10 7.70
N ASP A 436 -13.46 -10.02 8.07
CA ASP A 436 -13.96 -10.13 9.44
C ASP A 436 -15.38 -10.74 9.41
N PRO A 437 -15.49 -12.07 9.22
CA PRO A 437 -16.78 -12.77 9.11
C PRO A 437 -17.59 -12.69 10.40
N ASP A 438 -16.94 -12.69 11.56
CA ASP A 438 -17.60 -12.69 12.87
C ASP A 438 -18.44 -11.41 13.06
N ARG A 439 -17.90 -10.26 12.67
CA ARG A 439 -18.62 -8.98 12.76
C ARG A 439 -19.45 -8.66 11.52
N ASN A 440 -19.02 -9.10 10.33
CA ASN A 440 -19.57 -8.61 9.06
C ASN A 440 -20.09 -9.72 8.14
N ALA A 441 -20.58 -10.84 8.67
CA ALA A 441 -21.16 -11.94 7.88
C ALA A 441 -22.22 -11.45 6.87
N HIS A 442 -23.01 -10.44 7.25
CA HIS A 442 -24.05 -9.85 6.39
C HIS A 442 -23.47 -9.00 5.24
N LYS A 443 -22.24 -8.47 5.34
CA LYS A 443 -21.57 -7.65 4.32
C LYS A 443 -20.85 -8.52 3.28
N GLY A 444 -21.61 -9.42 2.68
CA GLY A 444 -21.16 -10.32 1.61
C GLY A 444 -21.26 -9.69 0.21
N GLN A 445 -21.07 -10.53 -0.81
CA GLN A 445 -21.18 -10.11 -2.22
C GLN A 445 -22.57 -9.52 -2.55
N VAL A 446 -23.63 -10.19 -2.12
CA VAL A 446 -25.02 -9.76 -2.36
C VAL A 446 -25.29 -8.37 -1.77
N PHE A 447 -24.88 -8.14 -0.51
CA PHE A 447 -24.99 -6.84 0.15
C PHE A 447 -24.34 -5.73 -0.68
N PHE A 448 -23.12 -5.96 -1.14
CA PHE A 448 -22.40 -4.99 -1.96
C PHE A 448 -23.11 -4.73 -3.30
N GLU A 449 -23.49 -5.78 -4.03
CA GLU A 449 -24.13 -5.64 -5.35
C GLU A 449 -25.48 -4.93 -5.28
N GLU A 450 -26.31 -5.29 -4.31
CA GLU A 450 -27.61 -4.67 -4.11
C GLU A 450 -27.49 -3.23 -3.64
N GLY A 451 -26.58 -2.97 -2.70
CA GLY A 451 -26.28 -1.62 -2.23
C GLY A 451 -25.77 -0.72 -3.35
N MET A 452 -24.83 -1.20 -4.17
CA MET A 452 -24.35 -0.48 -5.35
C MET A 452 -25.47 -0.24 -6.35
N ALA A 453 -26.32 -1.24 -6.63
CA ALA A 453 -27.47 -1.07 -7.51
C ALA A 453 -28.46 0.00 -6.99
N ARG A 454 -28.65 0.11 -5.67
CA ARG A 454 -29.46 1.17 -5.06
C ARG A 454 -28.79 2.53 -5.21
N ALA A 455 -27.50 2.64 -4.88
CA ALA A 455 -26.74 3.89 -5.01
C ALA A 455 -26.70 4.40 -6.46
N PHE A 456 -26.52 3.51 -7.44
CA PHE A 456 -26.58 3.87 -8.85
C PHE A 456 -27.98 4.28 -9.30
N ARG A 457 -29.05 3.64 -8.80
CA ARG A 457 -30.44 4.07 -9.06
C ARG A 457 -30.69 5.47 -8.53
N GLU A 458 -30.20 5.78 -7.33
CA GLU A 458 -30.31 7.13 -6.77
C GLU A 458 -29.51 8.16 -7.56
N GLY A 459 -28.26 7.82 -7.94
CA GLY A 459 -27.48 8.65 -8.86
C GLY A 459 -28.23 8.97 -10.15
N ARG A 460 -28.94 7.98 -10.70
CA ARG A 460 -29.74 8.14 -11.91
C ARG A 460 -30.99 8.99 -11.64
N ARG A 461 -31.63 8.83 -10.48
CA ARG A 461 -32.79 9.63 -10.07
C ARG A 461 -32.43 11.11 -10.01
N VAL A 462 -31.28 11.46 -9.43
CA VAL A 462 -30.86 12.86 -9.26
C VAL A 462 -30.25 13.46 -10.52
N LEU A 463 -29.68 12.66 -11.41
CA LEU A 463 -29.14 13.13 -12.68
C LEU A 463 -30.28 13.45 -13.67
N ARG A 464 -30.12 14.51 -14.46
CA ARG A 464 -30.99 14.79 -15.62
C ARG A 464 -30.86 13.69 -16.68
N ASP A 465 -31.88 13.48 -17.49
CA ASP A 465 -31.85 12.47 -18.56
C ASP A 465 -30.76 12.77 -19.62
N ASP A 466 -30.47 14.05 -19.85
CA ASP A 466 -29.38 14.56 -20.71
C ASP A 466 -28.03 14.73 -19.97
N GLY A 467 -27.99 14.41 -18.68
CA GLY A 467 -26.84 14.62 -17.80
C GLY A 467 -25.71 13.60 -17.97
N ILE A 468 -24.52 13.93 -17.48
CA ILE A 468 -23.33 13.08 -17.54
C ILE A 468 -23.06 12.45 -16.18
N GLY A 469 -23.05 11.12 -16.13
CA GLY A 469 -22.50 10.40 -14.99
C GLY A 469 -21.03 10.06 -15.21
N THR A 470 -20.23 10.05 -14.16
CA THR A 470 -18.91 9.44 -14.17
C THR A 470 -18.61 8.71 -12.87
N VAL A 471 -18.01 7.54 -13.00
CA VAL A 471 -17.62 6.72 -11.86
C VAL A 471 -16.18 6.24 -12.01
N ILE A 472 -15.43 6.36 -10.92
CA ILE A 472 -14.06 5.87 -10.81
C ILE A 472 -14.10 4.49 -10.15
N PHE A 473 -13.37 3.53 -10.72
CA PHE A 473 -13.22 2.23 -10.07
C PHE A 473 -11.89 1.57 -10.43
N ALA A 474 -11.31 0.87 -9.46
CA ALA A 474 -10.12 0.06 -9.65
C ALA A 474 -10.15 -1.15 -8.71
N HIS A 475 -10.06 -2.35 -9.28
CA HIS A 475 -10.00 -3.57 -8.48
C HIS A 475 -9.11 -4.62 -9.13
N LYS A 476 -8.29 -5.31 -8.31
CA LYS A 476 -7.37 -6.36 -8.78
C LYS A 476 -8.09 -7.65 -9.19
N ASN A 477 -9.23 -7.93 -8.57
CA ASN A 477 -9.97 -9.17 -8.78
C ASN A 477 -11.18 -8.92 -9.69
N PRO A 478 -11.42 -9.77 -10.70
CA PRO A 478 -12.61 -9.75 -11.55
C PRO A 478 -13.94 -9.82 -10.80
N GLU A 479 -14.02 -10.53 -9.67
CA GLU A 479 -15.23 -10.58 -8.82
C GLU A 479 -15.67 -9.18 -8.37
N GLY A 480 -14.70 -8.33 -7.96
CA GLY A 480 -15.01 -6.95 -7.58
C GLY A 480 -15.48 -6.10 -8.75
N TRP A 481 -14.95 -6.34 -9.96
CA TRP A 481 -15.43 -5.71 -11.19
C TRP A 481 -16.83 -6.17 -11.56
N GLU A 482 -17.09 -7.47 -11.50
CA GLU A 482 -18.40 -8.04 -11.79
C GLU A 482 -19.46 -7.50 -10.83
N ALA A 483 -19.19 -7.52 -9.53
CA ALA A 483 -20.12 -7.02 -8.50
C ALA A 483 -20.42 -5.53 -8.72
N PHE A 484 -19.40 -4.72 -8.98
CA PHE A 484 -19.54 -3.30 -9.27
C PHE A 484 -20.34 -3.03 -10.56
N LEU A 485 -19.97 -3.68 -11.67
CA LEU A 485 -20.60 -3.50 -12.97
C LEU A 485 -22.03 -4.05 -13.00
N SER A 486 -22.31 -5.12 -12.25
CA SER A 486 -23.66 -5.64 -11.98
C SER A 486 -24.52 -4.56 -11.34
N GLY A 487 -24.01 -3.92 -10.28
CA GLY A 487 -24.64 -2.77 -9.64
C GLY A 487 -24.93 -1.63 -10.62
N LEU A 488 -23.98 -1.27 -11.47
CA LEU A 488 -24.12 -0.22 -12.48
C LEU A 488 -25.21 -0.53 -13.52
N ILE A 489 -25.25 -1.74 -14.07
CA ILE A 489 -26.25 -2.16 -15.06
C ILE A 489 -27.64 -2.25 -14.45
N ARG A 490 -27.76 -2.82 -13.23
CA ARG A 490 -29.01 -2.87 -12.45
C ARG A 490 -29.45 -1.46 -12.02
N GLY A 491 -28.49 -0.56 -11.86
CA GLY A 491 -28.66 0.88 -11.67
C GLY A 491 -29.36 1.60 -12.83
N GLY A 492 -29.45 0.96 -13.99
CA GLY A 492 -30.03 1.56 -15.19
C GLY A 492 -29.04 2.42 -15.97
N TRP A 493 -27.74 2.16 -15.90
CA TRP A 493 -26.74 2.95 -16.61
C TRP A 493 -26.26 2.27 -17.89
N THR A 494 -25.93 3.09 -18.87
CA THR A 494 -25.15 2.70 -20.06
C THR A 494 -23.81 3.39 -20.01
N VAL A 495 -22.73 2.64 -20.21
CA VAL A 495 -21.37 3.15 -20.35
C VAL A 495 -21.21 3.69 -21.77
N THR A 496 -20.73 4.93 -21.89
CA THR A 496 -20.50 5.58 -23.20
C THR A 496 -19.01 5.83 -23.47
N ALA A 497 -18.22 6.03 -22.41
CA ALA A 497 -16.77 6.14 -22.51
C ALA A 497 -16.06 5.50 -21.30
N SER A 498 -14.79 5.16 -21.49
CA SER A 498 -13.92 4.64 -20.44
C SER A 498 -12.53 5.23 -20.65
N TRP A 499 -11.97 5.79 -19.58
CA TRP A 499 -10.66 6.43 -19.57
C TRP A 499 -9.80 5.81 -18.47
N PRO A 500 -8.79 4.99 -18.81
CA PRO A 500 -7.79 4.57 -17.84
C PRO A 500 -6.85 5.75 -17.53
N ILE A 501 -6.83 6.20 -16.27
CA ILE A 501 -6.02 7.35 -15.84
C ILE A 501 -5.01 6.86 -14.80
N THR A 502 -3.73 7.15 -15.02
CA THR A 502 -2.68 6.89 -14.03
C THR A 502 -2.81 7.90 -12.89
N THR A 503 -3.51 7.51 -11.83
CA THR A 503 -3.77 8.35 -10.65
C THR A 503 -2.73 8.17 -9.54
N GLU A 504 -1.79 7.24 -9.70
CA GLU A 504 -0.88 6.79 -8.65
C GLU A 504 0.54 7.38 -8.71
N ARG A 505 1.08 7.82 -7.56
CA ARG A 505 2.46 8.34 -7.47
C ARG A 505 3.48 7.22 -7.73
N TRP A 506 4.47 7.51 -8.58
CA TRP A 506 5.59 6.62 -8.95
C TRP A 506 6.36 6.01 -7.76
N VAL A 507 6.33 6.63 -6.58
CA VAL A 507 7.13 6.23 -5.39
C VAL A 507 6.38 5.27 -4.44
N ARG A 508 5.23 4.69 -4.84
CA ARG A 508 4.55 3.69 -3.98
C ARG A 508 5.38 2.42 -3.80
N LEU A 509 5.55 1.98 -2.56
CA LEU A 509 6.23 0.71 -2.22
C LEU A 509 5.61 -0.52 -2.89
N ARG A 510 4.30 -0.51 -3.21
CA ARG A 510 3.62 -1.62 -3.90
C ARG A 510 4.07 -1.80 -5.35
N ALA A 511 4.56 -0.74 -6.01
CA ALA A 511 5.07 -0.84 -7.38
C ALA A 511 6.40 -1.61 -7.47
N ARG A 512 7.07 -1.89 -6.35
CA ARG A 512 8.34 -2.62 -6.33
C ARG A 512 8.20 -4.15 -6.42
N ASN A 513 7.09 -4.74 -5.92
CA ASN A 513 6.99 -6.19 -5.72
C ASN A 513 5.64 -6.85 -6.08
N SER A 514 4.66 -6.14 -6.64
CA SER A 514 3.41 -6.76 -7.12
C SER A 514 2.84 -6.01 -8.32
N ALA A 515 2.07 -6.71 -9.18
CA ALA A 515 1.21 -6.11 -10.20
C ALA A 515 0.07 -5.30 -9.56
N ALA A 516 0.41 -4.24 -8.82
CA ALA A 516 -0.53 -3.28 -8.30
C ALA A 516 -1.00 -2.41 -9.47
N LEU A 517 -2.33 -2.27 -9.62
CA LEU A 517 -2.93 -1.39 -10.62
C LEU A 517 -2.31 0.00 -10.52
N ALA A 518 -1.74 0.47 -11.62
CA ALA A 518 -1.17 1.81 -11.71
C ALA A 518 -2.23 2.82 -12.18
N ALA A 519 -3.29 2.34 -12.82
CA ALA A 519 -4.40 3.16 -13.31
C ALA A 519 -5.71 2.85 -12.56
N SER A 520 -6.52 3.89 -12.39
CA SER A 520 -7.95 3.75 -12.12
C SER A 520 -8.73 3.99 -13.40
N VAL A 521 -9.91 3.40 -13.53
CA VAL A 521 -10.73 3.57 -14.73
C VAL A 521 -11.87 4.51 -14.43
N HIS A 522 -11.93 5.60 -15.20
CA HIS A 522 -13.01 6.57 -15.18
C HIS A 522 -14.02 6.20 -16.26
N MET A 523 -15.16 5.65 -15.85
CA MET A 523 -16.26 5.33 -16.76
C MET A 523 -17.20 6.51 -16.88
N VAL A 524 -17.48 6.94 -18.10
CA VAL A 524 -18.54 7.91 -18.41
C VAL A 524 -19.81 7.13 -18.69
N ILE A 525 -20.88 7.48 -17.98
CA ILE A 525 -22.14 6.77 -18.01
C ILE A 525 -23.30 7.73 -18.28
N ARG A 526 -24.35 7.22 -18.91
CA ARG A 526 -25.61 7.93 -19.19
C ARG A 526 -26.80 7.11 -18.70
N PRO A 527 -27.91 7.76 -18.30
CA PRO A 527 -29.16 7.05 -18.04
C PRO A 527 -29.54 6.19 -19.25
N ARG A 528 -29.68 4.87 -19.08
CA ARG A 528 -30.12 3.99 -20.17
C ARG A 528 -31.58 4.31 -20.54
N PRO A 529 -31.93 4.51 -21.82
CA PRO A 529 -33.31 4.75 -22.23
C PRO A 529 -34.27 3.66 -21.73
N LYS A 530 -35.52 4.03 -21.43
CA LYS A 530 -36.54 3.07 -20.92
C LYS A 530 -36.92 2.04 -21.98
N ASP A 531 -36.89 2.44 -23.24
CA ASP A 531 -37.13 1.66 -24.45
C ASP A 531 -35.86 0.99 -25.00
N ALA A 532 -34.81 0.86 -24.18
CA ALA A 532 -33.57 0.22 -24.61
C ALA A 532 -33.82 -1.21 -25.15
N PRO A 533 -33.33 -1.53 -26.36
CA PRO A 533 -33.67 -2.78 -27.02
C PRO A 533 -33.09 -4.00 -26.31
N VAL A 534 -33.63 -5.18 -26.65
CA VAL A 534 -33.02 -6.47 -26.30
C VAL A 534 -31.89 -6.75 -27.30
N GLY A 535 -30.70 -7.06 -26.79
CA GLY A 535 -29.51 -7.33 -27.61
C GLY A 535 -29.38 -8.82 -27.95
N ALA A 536 -29.09 -9.14 -29.21
CA ALA A 536 -28.73 -10.51 -29.59
C ALA A 536 -27.27 -10.83 -29.20
N TRP A 537 -27.05 -11.96 -28.52
CA TRP A 537 -25.73 -12.37 -28.04
C TRP A 537 -24.68 -12.48 -29.15
N SER A 538 -25.08 -13.04 -30.30
CA SER A 538 -24.22 -13.15 -31.49
C SER A 538 -23.75 -11.79 -32.02
N LYS A 539 -24.62 -10.76 -31.95
CA LYS A 539 -24.29 -9.38 -32.34
C LYS A 539 -23.30 -8.76 -31.36
N VAL A 540 -23.52 -8.95 -30.05
CA VAL A 540 -22.62 -8.47 -28.98
C VAL A 540 -21.22 -9.05 -29.15
N LEU A 541 -21.09 -10.37 -29.32
CA LEU A 541 -19.81 -11.04 -29.51
C LEU A 541 -19.08 -10.59 -30.79
N ARG A 542 -19.81 -10.42 -31.89
CA ARG A 542 -19.25 -9.95 -33.16
C ARG A 542 -18.68 -8.55 -33.03
N GLU A 543 -19.42 -7.64 -32.39
CA GLU A 543 -18.95 -6.27 -32.15
C GLU A 543 -17.74 -6.23 -31.22
N LEU A 544 -17.74 -7.04 -30.14
CA LEU A 544 -16.62 -7.16 -29.22
C LEU A 544 -15.34 -7.58 -29.96
N ARG A 545 -15.40 -8.68 -30.73
CA ARG A 545 -14.24 -9.19 -31.49
C ARG A 545 -13.70 -8.16 -32.48
N ARG A 546 -14.58 -7.38 -33.12
CA ARG A 546 -14.18 -6.34 -34.07
C ARG A 546 -13.50 -5.14 -33.41
N ARG A 547 -13.91 -4.75 -32.20
CA ARG A 547 -13.45 -3.50 -31.55
C ARG A 547 -12.26 -3.66 -30.60
N VAL A 548 -12.08 -4.85 -29.99
CA VAL A 548 -11.05 -5.09 -28.97
C VAL A 548 -9.63 -4.77 -29.46
N GLY A 549 -9.27 -5.19 -30.68
CA GLY A 549 -7.94 -4.91 -31.24
C GLY A 549 -7.64 -3.41 -31.30
N GLY A 550 -8.56 -2.62 -31.85
CA GLY A 550 -8.40 -1.16 -31.93
C GLY A 550 -8.36 -0.47 -30.56
N TRP A 551 -9.07 -0.98 -29.56
CA TRP A 551 -8.94 -0.47 -28.17
C TRP A 551 -7.55 -0.76 -27.60
N MET A 552 -7.04 -1.98 -27.81
CA MET A 552 -5.72 -2.37 -27.34
C MET A 552 -4.62 -1.52 -27.96
N ASP A 553 -4.64 -1.36 -29.29
CA ASP A 553 -3.67 -0.54 -30.02
C ASP A 553 -3.67 0.92 -29.54
N ARG A 554 -4.86 1.47 -29.24
CA ARG A 554 -4.98 2.82 -28.68
C ARG A 554 -4.37 2.90 -27.28
N PHE A 555 -4.83 2.07 -26.35
CA PHE A 555 -4.41 2.13 -24.95
C PHE A 555 -2.90 1.85 -24.79
N GLN A 556 -2.34 0.95 -25.59
CA GLN A 556 -0.89 0.69 -25.60
C GLN A 556 -0.08 1.90 -26.09
N ARG A 557 -0.56 2.61 -27.12
CA ARG A 557 0.05 3.88 -27.57
C ARG A 557 -0.02 4.97 -26.49
N GLU A 558 -1.09 4.98 -25.71
CA GLU A 558 -1.27 5.87 -24.55
C GLU A 558 -0.47 5.41 -23.30
N GLY A 559 0.31 4.33 -23.41
CA GLY A 559 1.18 3.84 -22.33
C GLY A 559 0.52 2.91 -21.31
N ILE A 560 -0.75 2.54 -21.52
CA ILE A 560 -1.47 1.57 -20.67
C ILE A 560 -1.11 0.14 -21.11
N ARG A 561 -0.63 -0.68 -20.18
CA ARG A 561 -0.05 -2.00 -20.47
C ARG A 561 -0.39 -3.03 -19.39
N GLY A 562 -0.05 -4.30 -19.64
CA GLY A 562 -0.20 -5.39 -18.68
C GLY A 562 -1.63 -5.54 -18.16
N ALA A 563 -1.77 -5.71 -16.84
CA ALA A 563 -3.08 -5.86 -16.21
C ALA A 563 -4.00 -4.63 -16.40
N ASP A 564 -3.45 -3.41 -16.36
CA ASP A 564 -4.23 -2.17 -16.54
C ASP A 564 -4.91 -2.12 -17.92
N LEU A 565 -4.27 -2.67 -18.95
CA LEU A 565 -4.83 -2.76 -20.30
C LEU A 565 -6.08 -3.66 -20.34
N VAL A 566 -6.05 -4.77 -19.61
CA VAL A 566 -7.18 -5.70 -19.59
C VAL A 566 -8.39 -5.08 -18.91
N PHE A 567 -8.18 -4.37 -17.80
CA PHE A 567 -9.25 -3.65 -17.12
C PHE A 567 -9.78 -2.46 -17.93
N ALA A 568 -8.90 -1.71 -18.61
CA ALA A 568 -9.31 -0.64 -19.52
C ALA A 568 -10.22 -1.16 -20.65
N CYS A 569 -9.83 -2.28 -21.28
CA CYS A 569 -10.64 -2.95 -22.29
C CYS A 569 -11.96 -3.49 -21.71
N THR A 570 -11.94 -4.00 -20.47
CA THR A 570 -13.15 -4.50 -19.78
C THR A 570 -14.18 -3.40 -19.60
N ALA A 571 -13.76 -2.27 -19.04
CA ALA A 571 -14.64 -1.11 -18.88
C ALA A 571 -15.11 -0.55 -20.22
N ARG A 572 -14.27 -0.58 -21.27
CA ARG A 572 -14.66 -0.14 -22.61
C ARG A 572 -15.68 -1.08 -23.26
N ALA A 573 -15.53 -2.39 -23.06
CA ALA A 573 -16.46 -3.40 -23.56
C ALA A 573 -17.88 -3.23 -23.01
N MET A 574 -18.02 -2.62 -21.84
CA MET A 574 -19.32 -2.30 -21.27
C MET A 574 -20.18 -1.39 -22.14
N GLU A 575 -19.60 -0.60 -23.05
CA GLU A 575 -20.36 0.19 -24.04
C GLU A 575 -21.26 -0.70 -24.91
N ILE A 576 -20.79 -1.91 -25.25
CA ILE A 576 -21.52 -2.85 -26.11
C ILE A 576 -22.67 -3.51 -25.33
N PHE A 577 -22.39 -3.92 -24.08
CA PHE A 577 -23.33 -4.72 -23.29
C PHE A 577 -24.38 -3.85 -22.56
N SER A 578 -23.95 -2.76 -21.94
CA SER A 578 -24.79 -1.94 -21.06
C SER A 578 -25.85 -1.09 -21.78
N ARG A 579 -25.75 -0.93 -23.11
CA ARG A 579 -26.75 -0.19 -23.92
C ARG A 579 -28.08 -0.92 -24.08
N TYR A 580 -28.08 -2.23 -23.90
CA TYR A 580 -29.29 -3.05 -24.00
C TYR A 580 -30.00 -3.14 -22.65
N SER A 581 -31.31 -3.35 -22.66
CA SER A 581 -32.09 -3.65 -21.45
C SER A 581 -31.73 -5.03 -20.89
N ARG A 582 -31.54 -6.00 -21.79
CA ARG A 582 -30.95 -7.32 -21.54
C ARG A 582 -30.36 -7.89 -22.84
N VAL A 583 -29.51 -8.90 -22.70
CA VAL A 583 -28.91 -9.61 -23.83
C VAL A 583 -29.37 -11.06 -23.79
N GLU A 584 -29.77 -11.60 -24.95
CA GLU A 584 -30.33 -12.95 -25.07
C GLU A 584 -29.62 -13.74 -26.17
N THR A 585 -29.53 -15.05 -25.99
CA THR A 585 -29.12 -16.02 -27.02
C THR A 585 -30.25 -16.28 -28.01
N GLY A 586 -29.97 -17.02 -29.11
CA GLY A 586 -30.97 -17.28 -30.16
C GLY A 586 -32.17 -18.10 -29.69
N ASP A 587 -32.00 -18.87 -28.62
CA ASP A 587 -33.01 -19.64 -27.89
C ASP A 587 -33.71 -18.84 -26.77
N GLY A 588 -33.49 -17.52 -26.68
CA GLY A 588 -34.16 -16.63 -25.72
C GLY A 588 -33.59 -16.63 -24.30
N ARG A 589 -32.52 -17.41 -24.02
CA ARG A 589 -31.87 -17.40 -22.71
C ARG A 589 -31.13 -16.09 -22.47
N ARG A 590 -31.40 -15.47 -21.31
CA ARG A 590 -30.70 -14.26 -20.87
C ARG A 590 -29.23 -14.56 -20.55
N VAL A 591 -28.33 -13.75 -21.09
CA VAL A 591 -26.89 -13.82 -20.85
C VAL A 591 -26.53 -13.03 -19.60
N ALA A 592 -25.83 -13.68 -18.67
CA ALA A 592 -25.33 -13.04 -17.45
C ALA A 592 -24.14 -12.13 -17.73
N LEU A 593 -23.91 -11.14 -16.86
CA LEU A 593 -22.75 -10.25 -16.99
C LEU A 593 -21.43 -11.04 -16.86
N ALA A 594 -21.37 -12.01 -15.93
CA ALA A 594 -20.22 -12.90 -15.76
C ALA A 594 -19.80 -13.55 -17.09
N GLU A 595 -20.76 -14.14 -17.80
CA GLU A 595 -20.56 -14.79 -19.10
C GLU A 595 -20.03 -13.78 -20.14
N PHE A 596 -20.54 -12.53 -20.14
CA PHE A 596 -20.00 -11.50 -21.01
C PHE A 596 -18.57 -11.11 -20.66
N LEU A 597 -18.27 -10.87 -19.38
CA LEU A 597 -16.94 -10.50 -18.94
C LEU A 597 -15.93 -11.58 -19.33
N GLU A 598 -16.22 -12.85 -19.09
CA GLU A 598 -15.36 -13.97 -19.51
C GLU A 598 -14.97 -13.90 -20.99
N ARG A 599 -15.92 -13.54 -21.86
CA ARG A 599 -15.68 -13.36 -23.31
C ARG A 599 -14.85 -12.12 -23.62
N VAL A 600 -15.01 -11.04 -22.86
CA VAL A 600 -14.12 -9.87 -22.97
C VAL A 600 -12.69 -10.25 -22.61
N TRP A 601 -12.50 -10.94 -21.48
CA TRP A 601 -11.19 -11.43 -21.05
C TRP A 601 -10.58 -12.36 -22.10
N GLU A 602 -11.35 -13.28 -22.67
CA GLU A 602 -10.92 -14.16 -23.76
C GLU A 602 -10.49 -13.38 -25.00
N ALA A 603 -11.29 -12.40 -25.43
CA ALA A 603 -10.99 -11.59 -26.60
C ALA A 603 -9.72 -10.74 -26.42
N VAL A 604 -9.55 -10.10 -25.26
CA VAL A 604 -8.36 -9.29 -24.96
C VAL A 604 -7.12 -10.17 -24.89
N ARG A 605 -7.19 -11.34 -24.25
CA ARG A 605 -6.06 -12.28 -24.19
C ARG A 605 -5.69 -12.81 -25.58
N ARG A 606 -6.67 -13.18 -26.39
CA ARG A 606 -6.43 -13.66 -27.75
C ARG A 606 -5.77 -12.58 -28.60
N ALA A 607 -6.26 -11.35 -28.53
CA ALA A 607 -5.67 -10.23 -29.24
C ALA A 607 -4.25 -9.88 -28.72
N ALA A 608 -4.02 -9.95 -27.41
CA ALA A 608 -2.69 -9.77 -26.81
C ALA A 608 -1.71 -10.82 -27.31
N LEU A 609 -2.10 -12.10 -27.27
CA LEU A 609 -1.28 -13.20 -27.75
C LEU A 609 -1.01 -13.07 -29.25
N GLN A 610 -2.01 -12.66 -30.03
CA GLN A 610 -1.83 -12.39 -31.45
C GLN A 610 -0.84 -11.25 -31.70
N GLN A 611 -0.93 -10.12 -31.00
CA GLN A 611 0.03 -9.01 -31.12
C GLN A 611 1.45 -9.43 -30.71
N VAL A 612 1.59 -10.21 -29.63
CA VAL A 612 2.88 -10.69 -29.14
C VAL A 612 3.52 -11.71 -30.08
N LEU A 613 2.71 -12.53 -30.75
CA LEU A 613 3.14 -13.61 -31.64
C LEU A 613 2.97 -13.29 -33.13
N ALA A 614 2.69 -12.03 -33.50
CA ALA A 614 2.29 -11.65 -34.86
C ALA A 614 3.43 -11.77 -35.89
N ALA A 615 3.48 -12.91 -36.58
CA ALA A 615 3.45 -12.97 -38.04
C ALA A 615 2.73 -14.28 -38.46
N ALA A 616 1.41 -14.14 -38.67
CA ALA A 616 0.41 -15.02 -39.31
C ALA A 616 0.30 -16.52 -38.91
N ASP A 617 -0.95 -16.96 -38.74
CA ASP A 617 -1.51 -18.32 -38.61
C ASP A 617 -1.14 -19.24 -37.42
N GLY A 618 -0.27 -18.82 -36.50
CA GLY A 618 0.32 -19.74 -35.53
C GLY A 618 -0.01 -19.62 -34.04
N ALA A 619 -1.13 -19.06 -33.57
CA ALA A 619 -1.41 -19.04 -32.11
C ALA A 619 -1.61 -20.46 -31.50
N ARG A 620 -1.85 -21.46 -32.37
CA ARG A 620 -1.87 -22.91 -32.04
C ARG A 620 -0.51 -23.63 -32.28
N ALA A 621 0.52 -22.94 -32.78
CA ALA A 621 1.77 -23.58 -33.18
C ALA A 621 2.81 -23.73 -32.05
N LEU A 622 2.73 -22.90 -30.99
CA LEU A 622 3.68 -22.94 -29.88
C LEU A 622 3.18 -23.77 -28.70
N GLU A 623 4.10 -24.50 -28.07
CA GLU A 623 3.82 -25.34 -26.91
C GLU A 623 3.35 -24.52 -25.68
N ASP A 624 2.69 -25.21 -24.74
CA ASP A 624 2.09 -24.63 -23.54
C ASP A 624 3.04 -23.79 -22.69
N ASP A 625 4.32 -24.19 -22.59
CA ASP A 625 5.34 -23.45 -21.86
C ASP A 625 5.71 -22.12 -22.53
N ALA A 626 5.89 -22.11 -23.85
CA ALA A 626 6.16 -20.90 -24.61
C ALA A 626 5.00 -19.90 -24.46
N ARG A 627 3.75 -20.37 -24.53
CA ARG A 627 2.55 -19.55 -24.31
C ARG A 627 2.45 -19.05 -22.87
N LEU A 628 2.77 -19.89 -21.88
CA LEU A 628 2.84 -19.53 -20.46
C LEU A 628 3.86 -18.42 -20.22
N VAL A 629 5.11 -18.57 -20.69
CA VAL A 629 6.17 -17.57 -20.51
C VAL A 629 5.84 -16.26 -21.22
N ALA A 630 5.34 -16.31 -22.46
CA ALA A 630 4.98 -15.12 -23.21
C ALA A 630 3.88 -14.32 -22.48
N MET A 631 2.81 -14.99 -22.03
CA MET A 631 1.74 -14.34 -21.26
C MET A 631 2.21 -13.85 -19.89
N PHE A 632 3.09 -14.59 -19.23
CA PHE A 632 3.67 -14.20 -17.95
C PHE A 632 4.48 -12.90 -18.10
N LEU A 633 5.40 -12.86 -19.07
CA LEU A 633 6.24 -11.69 -19.33
C LEU A 633 5.41 -10.50 -19.84
N TRP A 634 4.42 -10.74 -20.69
CA TRP A 634 3.47 -9.72 -21.16
C TRP A 634 2.68 -9.09 -20.01
N THR A 635 2.25 -9.92 -19.04
CA THR A 635 1.53 -9.45 -17.86
C THR A 635 2.45 -8.65 -16.92
N LEU A 636 3.73 -9.01 -16.88
CA LEU A 636 4.70 -8.47 -15.93
C LEU A 636 5.29 -7.12 -16.37
N GLN A 637 5.78 -7.01 -17.62
CA GLN A 637 6.36 -5.86 -18.36
C GLN A 637 7.14 -4.74 -17.61
N ARG A 638 7.43 -4.86 -16.31
CA ARG A 638 8.31 -4.00 -15.49
C ARG A 638 9.23 -4.88 -14.66
N ARG A 639 10.53 -4.55 -14.63
CA ARG A 639 11.52 -5.29 -13.82
C ARG A 639 11.20 -5.11 -12.33
N ALA A 640 10.70 -6.16 -11.67
CA ALA A 640 10.60 -6.16 -10.22
C ALA A 640 11.99 -6.36 -9.60
N THR A 641 12.23 -5.76 -8.44
CA THR A 641 13.48 -5.89 -7.68
C THR A 641 13.74 -7.32 -7.16
N SER A 642 12.75 -8.21 -7.24
CA SER A 642 12.77 -9.58 -6.70
C SER A 642 12.55 -10.69 -7.74
N GLY A 643 12.77 -10.42 -9.04
CA GLY A 643 12.61 -11.40 -10.13
C GLY A 643 11.24 -11.34 -10.84
N TYR A 644 10.90 -12.37 -11.62
CA TYR A 644 9.69 -12.43 -12.44
C TYR A 644 8.52 -13.08 -11.68
N THR A 645 7.75 -12.33 -10.88
CA THR A 645 6.66 -12.88 -10.02
C THR A 645 5.27 -12.29 -10.31
N LEU A 646 4.23 -13.13 -10.25
CA LEU A 646 2.81 -12.78 -10.36
C LEU A 646 1.99 -13.50 -9.27
N ALA A 647 0.82 -12.97 -8.89
CA ALA A 647 -0.09 -13.68 -8.00
C ALA A 647 -0.67 -14.94 -8.68
N HIS A 648 -0.86 -16.02 -7.92
CA HIS A 648 -1.29 -17.31 -8.48
C HIS A 648 -2.62 -17.24 -9.21
N ASP A 649 -3.58 -16.48 -8.68
CA ASP A 649 -4.87 -16.26 -9.31
C ASP A 649 -4.75 -15.54 -10.66
N VAL A 650 -3.84 -14.57 -10.78
CA VAL A 650 -3.55 -13.89 -12.05
C VAL A 650 -3.00 -14.88 -13.08
N VAL A 651 -2.06 -15.73 -12.68
CA VAL A 651 -1.47 -16.75 -13.57
C VAL A 651 -2.48 -17.80 -13.98
N HIS A 652 -3.25 -18.32 -13.04
CA HIS A 652 -4.31 -19.28 -13.29
C HIS A 652 -5.34 -18.76 -14.30
N ARG A 653 -5.72 -17.48 -14.19
CA ARG A 653 -6.72 -16.84 -15.08
C ARG A 653 -6.26 -16.64 -16.52
N PHE A 654 -4.96 -16.60 -16.81
CA PHE A 654 -4.48 -16.60 -18.20
C PHE A 654 -4.07 -18.00 -18.69
N ALA A 655 -3.65 -18.90 -17.79
CA ALA A 655 -3.24 -20.26 -18.15
C ALA A 655 -4.43 -21.19 -18.46
N GLN A 656 -5.46 -21.20 -17.59
CA GLN A 656 -6.59 -22.11 -17.70
C GLN A 656 -7.34 -22.00 -19.05
N PRO A 657 -7.66 -20.79 -19.58
CA PRO A 657 -8.35 -20.67 -20.87
C PRO A 657 -7.48 -21.06 -22.08
N LEU A 658 -6.15 -21.09 -21.93
CA LEU A 658 -5.22 -21.54 -22.96
C LEU A 658 -5.04 -23.07 -22.98
N GLY A 659 -5.70 -23.78 -22.06
CA GLY A 659 -5.52 -25.22 -21.83
C GLY A 659 -4.29 -25.56 -20.99
N ILE A 660 -3.58 -24.55 -20.46
CA ILE A 660 -2.30 -24.74 -19.77
C ILE A 660 -2.56 -25.16 -18.32
N ARG A 661 -2.10 -26.36 -17.95
CA ARG A 661 -2.18 -26.88 -16.57
C ARG A 661 -0.92 -26.49 -15.79
N LEU A 662 -1.05 -25.51 -14.88
CA LEU A 662 0.09 -24.99 -14.12
C LEU A 662 0.93 -26.04 -13.38
N PRO A 663 0.34 -27.08 -12.74
CA PRO A 663 1.13 -28.11 -12.05
C PRO A 663 2.16 -28.83 -12.93
N GLU A 664 1.93 -28.89 -14.25
CA GLU A 664 2.84 -29.56 -15.20
C GLU A 664 4.12 -28.76 -15.45
N TRP A 665 4.10 -27.46 -15.13
CA TRP A 665 5.20 -26.52 -15.36
C TRP A 665 5.92 -26.12 -14.08
N GLU A 666 5.45 -26.58 -12.93
CA GLU A 666 6.03 -26.36 -11.61
C GLU A 666 7.42 -27.01 -11.51
N GLY A 667 8.42 -26.25 -11.04
CA GLY A 667 9.82 -26.69 -10.99
C GLY A 667 10.54 -26.73 -12.35
N ARG A 668 9.83 -26.60 -13.47
CA ARG A 668 10.40 -26.60 -14.84
C ARG A 668 10.47 -25.20 -15.46
N VAL A 669 9.40 -24.44 -15.33
CA VAL A 669 9.26 -23.08 -15.90
C VAL A 669 8.86 -22.09 -14.82
N ILE A 670 8.03 -22.52 -13.86
CA ILE A 670 7.53 -21.69 -12.77
C ILE A 670 7.80 -22.32 -11.39
N GLU A 671 7.76 -21.50 -10.36
CA GLU A 671 7.78 -21.91 -8.95
C GLU A 671 6.67 -21.18 -8.17
N THR A 672 5.81 -21.91 -7.48
CA THR A 672 4.69 -21.39 -6.73
C THR A 672 4.97 -21.46 -5.22
N LYS A 673 5.02 -20.30 -4.55
CA LYS A 673 5.22 -20.18 -3.10
C LYS A 673 4.28 -19.14 -2.50
N ASN A 674 3.53 -19.53 -1.46
CA ASN A 674 2.63 -18.63 -0.69
C ASN A 674 1.65 -17.83 -1.58
N GLY A 675 1.02 -18.48 -2.56
CA GLY A 675 0.07 -17.83 -3.47
C GLY A 675 0.70 -16.91 -4.52
N VAL A 676 2.02 -16.93 -4.67
CA VAL A 676 2.77 -16.20 -5.70
C VAL A 676 3.45 -17.22 -6.62
N VAL A 677 3.30 -17.04 -7.93
CA VAL A 677 3.98 -17.81 -8.96
C VAL A 677 5.15 -16.99 -9.47
N ARG A 678 6.31 -17.62 -9.59
CA ARG A 678 7.55 -17.02 -10.07
C ARG A 678 8.00 -17.73 -11.34
N LEU A 679 8.33 -17.00 -12.38
CA LEU A 679 9.00 -17.53 -13.55
C LEU A 679 10.48 -17.76 -13.23
N LEU A 680 11.00 -18.94 -13.57
CA LEU A 680 12.41 -19.28 -13.39
C LEU A 680 13.29 -18.42 -14.32
N THR A 681 14.42 -17.94 -13.79
CA THR A 681 15.43 -17.21 -14.56
C THR A 681 16.16 -18.14 -15.52
N ILE A 682 16.86 -17.57 -16.51
CA ILE A 682 17.67 -18.36 -17.45
C ILE A 682 18.77 -19.18 -16.75
N ARG A 683 19.34 -18.66 -15.65
CA ARG A 683 20.32 -19.39 -14.83
C ARG A 683 19.69 -20.59 -14.11
N GLU A 684 18.51 -20.42 -13.55
CA GLU A 684 17.78 -21.52 -12.90
C GLU A 684 17.32 -22.56 -13.93
N ARG A 685 16.89 -22.10 -15.11
CA ARG A 685 16.58 -22.95 -16.27
C ARG A 685 17.76 -23.80 -16.72
N ALA A 686 19.01 -23.34 -16.60
CA ALA A 686 20.18 -24.13 -16.93
C ALA A 686 20.28 -25.41 -16.10
N ARG A 687 19.92 -25.34 -14.81
CA ARG A 687 19.88 -26.51 -13.93
C ARG A 687 18.78 -27.51 -14.33
N VAL A 688 17.65 -27.00 -14.83
CA VAL A 688 16.53 -27.83 -15.30
C VAL A 688 16.89 -28.52 -16.62
N LEU A 689 17.48 -27.80 -17.57
CA LEU A 689 17.78 -28.30 -18.91
C LEU A 689 19.02 -29.20 -18.97
N PHE A 690 20.02 -28.94 -18.13
CA PHE A 690 21.34 -29.61 -18.19
C PHE A 690 21.77 -30.28 -16.88
N GLY A 691 20.93 -30.29 -15.85
CA GLY A 691 21.27 -30.84 -14.53
C GLY A 691 22.27 -29.99 -13.74
N ARG A 692 22.81 -30.54 -12.63
CA ARG A 692 23.75 -29.81 -11.75
C ARG A 692 25.03 -29.38 -12.48
N LYS A 693 25.63 -30.30 -13.26
CA LYS A 693 26.88 -30.05 -13.99
C LYS A 693 26.75 -28.92 -15.02
N GLY A 694 25.64 -28.82 -15.74
CA GLY A 694 25.42 -27.73 -16.70
C GLY A 694 25.10 -26.37 -16.06
N ALA A 695 24.56 -26.34 -14.83
CA ALA A 695 24.37 -25.10 -14.08
C ALA A 695 25.70 -24.52 -13.58
N ASP A 696 26.65 -25.37 -13.19
CA ASP A 696 27.98 -24.97 -12.73
C ASP A 696 28.79 -24.29 -13.85
N ILE A 697 28.59 -24.71 -15.12
CA ILE A 697 29.16 -24.07 -16.32
C ILE A 697 28.67 -22.62 -16.49
N VAL A 698 27.42 -22.33 -16.12
CA VAL A 698 26.84 -20.97 -16.19
C VAL A 698 27.26 -20.11 -15.00
N ALA A 699 27.58 -20.73 -13.85
CA ALA A 699 27.98 -20.05 -12.63
C ALA A 699 29.45 -19.59 -12.62
N HIS A 700 30.36 -20.33 -13.26
CA HIS A 700 31.78 -19.98 -13.30
C HIS A 700 32.14 -19.02 -14.43
N ARG A 701 32.36 -17.74 -14.08
CA ARG A 701 33.04 -16.76 -14.93
C ARG A 701 34.31 -16.18 -14.27
N ILE A 702 35.07 -17.01 -13.54
CA ILE A 702 36.31 -16.59 -12.86
C ILE A 702 37.55 -17.50 -13.07
N GLU A 703 37.46 -18.76 -13.55
CA GLU A 703 38.66 -19.66 -13.53
C GLU A 703 39.04 -20.34 -14.85
N GLY A 704 38.79 -19.72 -16.00
CA GLY A 704 39.53 -20.02 -17.25
C GLY A 704 39.47 -21.46 -17.79
N THR A 705 38.60 -22.33 -17.30
CA THR A 705 38.51 -23.73 -17.73
C THR A 705 37.25 -23.97 -18.56
N THR A 706 37.44 -24.63 -19.71
CA THR A 706 36.44 -24.85 -20.75
C THR A 706 35.99 -26.31 -20.72
N PRO A 707 34.79 -26.65 -20.20
CA PRO A 707 34.23 -27.98 -20.39
C PRO A 707 33.76 -28.18 -21.84
N GLY A 708 33.86 -29.42 -22.31
CA GLY A 708 33.68 -29.84 -23.70
C GLY A 708 32.23 -29.75 -24.22
N THR A 709 32.09 -29.65 -25.54
CA THR A 709 30.83 -29.46 -26.28
C THR A 709 29.81 -30.60 -26.16
N ALA A 710 30.20 -31.75 -25.60
CA ALA A 710 29.34 -32.92 -25.49
C ALA A 710 28.26 -32.83 -24.40
N GLU A 711 28.43 -31.95 -23.41
CA GLU A 711 27.62 -31.93 -22.17
C GLU A 711 26.36 -31.04 -22.24
N LEU A 712 26.18 -30.26 -23.31
CA LEU A 712 25.04 -29.32 -23.49
C LEU A 712 24.16 -29.71 -24.70
N LYS A 713 23.88 -31.01 -24.88
CA LYS A 713 22.97 -31.49 -25.94
C LYS A 713 21.52 -31.33 -25.50
N VAL A 714 20.72 -30.70 -26.36
CA VAL A 714 19.27 -30.56 -26.19
C VAL A 714 18.61 -31.95 -26.22
N ALA A 715 17.80 -32.28 -25.21
CA ALA A 715 17.10 -33.57 -25.14
C ALA A 715 16.12 -33.78 -26.32
N ARG A 716 15.93 -35.04 -26.74
CA ARG A 716 15.06 -35.43 -27.88
C ARG A 716 13.58 -35.04 -27.76
N GLY A 717 13.14 -34.45 -26.64
CA GLY A 717 11.78 -33.93 -26.40
C GLY A 717 11.71 -32.47 -25.93
N ALA A 718 12.73 -31.66 -26.21
CA ALA A 718 12.77 -30.24 -25.84
C ALA A 718 11.71 -29.42 -26.61
N THR A 719 11.06 -28.48 -25.93
CA THR A 719 10.12 -27.53 -26.55
C THR A 719 10.85 -26.42 -27.31
N THR A 720 10.14 -25.64 -28.11
CA THR A 720 10.70 -24.42 -28.74
C THR A 720 11.29 -23.46 -27.70
N LEU A 721 10.62 -23.30 -26.55
CA LEU A 721 11.13 -22.49 -25.44
C LEU A 721 12.44 -23.05 -24.86
N ASP A 722 12.53 -24.37 -24.68
CA ASP A 722 13.74 -25.05 -24.23
C ASP A 722 14.91 -24.81 -25.15
N ARG A 723 14.67 -24.78 -26.46
CA ARG A 723 15.69 -24.47 -27.47
C ARG A 723 16.13 -23.01 -27.42
N VAL A 724 15.20 -22.06 -27.36
CA VAL A 724 15.56 -20.63 -27.24
C VAL A 724 16.34 -20.37 -25.95
N HIS A 725 15.88 -20.89 -24.80
CA HIS A 725 16.60 -20.72 -23.54
C HIS A 725 17.95 -21.46 -23.54
N THR A 726 18.08 -22.60 -24.22
CA THR A 726 19.38 -23.27 -24.40
C THR A 726 20.36 -22.38 -25.16
N ALA A 727 19.93 -21.75 -26.25
CA ALA A 727 20.75 -20.79 -26.98
C ALA A 727 21.14 -19.59 -26.08
N MET A 728 20.23 -19.10 -25.23
CA MET A 728 20.52 -18.03 -24.26
C MET A 728 21.55 -18.44 -23.21
N ILE A 729 21.48 -19.70 -22.75
CA ILE A 729 22.43 -20.26 -21.79
C ILE A 729 23.81 -20.43 -22.43
N LEU A 730 23.88 -20.95 -23.66
CA LEU A 730 25.13 -21.08 -24.42
C LEU A 730 25.75 -19.70 -24.69
N GLN A 731 24.93 -18.70 -25.00
CA GLN A 731 25.37 -17.33 -25.18
C GLN A 731 25.91 -16.73 -23.87
N ALA A 732 25.23 -16.96 -22.75
CA ALA A 732 25.69 -16.54 -21.42
C ALA A 732 27.03 -17.19 -21.03
N ALA A 733 27.25 -18.45 -21.45
CA ALA A 733 28.48 -19.21 -21.26
C ALA A 733 29.60 -18.87 -22.28
N GLY A 734 29.38 -17.91 -23.19
CA GLY A 734 30.39 -17.48 -24.18
C GLY A 734 30.69 -18.51 -25.28
N ARG A 735 29.77 -19.41 -25.58
CA ARG A 735 29.94 -20.50 -26.58
C ARG A 735 29.42 -20.10 -27.96
N THR A 736 29.98 -19.06 -28.57
CA THR A 736 29.48 -18.45 -29.82
C THR A 736 29.34 -19.44 -30.98
N ASN A 737 30.31 -20.35 -31.18
CA ASN A 737 30.24 -21.35 -32.25
C ASN A 737 29.08 -22.34 -32.08
N ALA A 738 28.80 -22.75 -30.82
CA ALA A 738 27.70 -23.65 -30.51
C ALA A 738 26.34 -22.95 -30.69
N VAL A 739 26.24 -21.67 -30.29
CA VAL A 739 25.06 -20.83 -30.54
C VAL A 739 24.78 -20.72 -32.04
N GLN A 740 25.79 -20.43 -32.86
CA GLN A 740 25.62 -20.32 -34.31
C GLN A 740 25.23 -21.63 -34.99
N ALA A 741 25.79 -22.76 -34.55
CA ALA A 741 25.40 -24.08 -35.06
C ALA A 741 23.94 -24.41 -34.70
N MET A 742 23.54 -24.10 -33.46
CA MET A 742 22.17 -24.30 -33.00
C MET A 742 21.17 -23.41 -33.74
N ILE A 743 21.47 -22.12 -33.90
CA ILE A 743 20.60 -21.20 -34.63
C ILE A 743 20.42 -21.68 -36.08
N ARG A 744 21.49 -22.07 -36.78
CA ARG A 744 21.38 -22.62 -38.14
C ARG A 744 20.47 -23.84 -38.21
N SER A 745 20.68 -24.81 -37.32
CA SER A 745 19.87 -26.02 -37.26
C SER A 745 18.38 -25.72 -36.95
N GLU A 746 18.10 -24.74 -36.09
CA GLU A 746 16.72 -24.39 -35.73
C GLU A 746 16.04 -23.53 -36.81
N VAL A 747 16.78 -22.70 -37.54
CA VAL A 747 16.27 -21.98 -38.71
C VAL A 747 15.88 -22.94 -39.84
N GLU A 748 16.68 -23.98 -40.08
CA GLU A 748 16.34 -25.06 -41.02
C GLU A 748 15.10 -25.85 -40.60
N ARG A 749 14.89 -25.99 -39.28
CA ARG A 749 13.75 -26.73 -38.70
C ARG A 749 12.42 -26.00 -38.85
N GLY A 750 12.43 -24.67 -38.82
CA GLY A 750 11.23 -23.87 -39.03
C GLY A 750 11.27 -22.49 -38.36
N PRO A 751 10.22 -21.67 -38.56
CA PRO A 751 10.21 -20.27 -38.13
C PRO A 751 10.01 -20.07 -36.63
N ASP A 752 9.56 -21.09 -35.89
CA ASP A 752 9.08 -20.94 -34.52
C ASP A 752 10.15 -20.53 -33.52
N PHE A 753 11.41 -20.97 -33.73
CA PHE A 753 12.53 -20.56 -32.89
C PHE A 753 12.77 -19.04 -32.96
N LEU A 754 12.91 -18.49 -34.17
CA LEU A 754 13.12 -17.06 -34.37
C LEU A 754 11.88 -16.24 -34.00
N ARG A 755 10.68 -16.78 -34.26
CA ARG A 755 9.41 -16.15 -33.89
C ARG A 755 9.32 -15.99 -32.36
N LEU A 756 9.59 -17.05 -31.60
CA LEU A 756 9.57 -17.01 -30.14
C LEU A 756 10.69 -16.12 -29.60
N ALA A 757 11.91 -16.19 -30.17
CA ALA A 757 13.02 -15.33 -29.75
C ALA A 757 12.71 -13.83 -29.94
N ASN A 758 12.11 -13.45 -31.08
CA ASN A 758 11.66 -12.08 -31.32
C ASN A 758 10.59 -11.63 -30.32
N ALA A 759 9.60 -12.50 -30.05
CA ALA A 759 8.57 -12.21 -29.05
C ALA A 759 9.18 -12.02 -27.65
N LEU A 760 10.09 -12.91 -27.22
CA LEU A 760 10.76 -12.81 -25.92
C LEU A 760 11.63 -11.54 -25.81
N SER A 761 12.32 -11.15 -26.89
CA SER A 761 13.08 -9.90 -26.94
C SER A 761 12.20 -8.67 -26.68
N ALA A 762 11.01 -8.64 -27.29
CA ALA A 762 10.03 -7.57 -27.09
C ALA A 762 9.41 -7.59 -25.68
N LEU A 763 9.25 -8.78 -25.09
CA LEU A 763 8.57 -8.97 -23.80
C LEU A 763 9.48 -8.80 -22.57
N TYR A 764 10.76 -9.16 -22.68
CA TYR A 764 11.68 -9.02 -21.55
C TYR A 764 11.89 -7.53 -21.18
N PRO A 765 11.95 -7.19 -19.88
CA PRO A 765 12.14 -5.82 -19.44
C PRO A 765 13.41 -5.19 -20.03
N VAL A 766 13.32 -3.90 -20.41
CA VAL A 766 14.48 -3.13 -20.89
C VAL A 766 15.61 -3.19 -19.86
N GLY A 767 16.82 -3.55 -20.30
CA GLY A 767 18.01 -3.66 -19.46
C GLY A 767 18.10 -4.93 -18.59
N SER A 768 17.22 -5.93 -18.77
CA SER A 768 17.41 -7.26 -18.16
C SER A 768 18.54 -8.04 -18.85
N GLU A 769 19.13 -8.99 -18.12
CA GLU A 769 20.15 -9.90 -18.67
C GLU A 769 19.53 -10.79 -19.75
N GLU A 770 18.32 -11.30 -19.52
CA GLU A 770 17.60 -12.14 -20.47
C GLU A 770 17.33 -11.43 -21.80
N ARG A 771 16.95 -10.14 -21.77
CA ARG A 771 16.74 -9.36 -23.00
C ARG A 771 18.03 -9.25 -23.82
N ARG A 772 19.15 -8.92 -23.16
CA ARG A 772 20.45 -8.82 -23.83
C ARG A 772 20.87 -10.15 -24.46
N LEU A 773 20.60 -11.27 -23.77
CA LEU A 773 20.94 -12.60 -24.28
C LEU A 773 20.10 -12.97 -25.51
N VAL A 774 18.79 -12.73 -25.50
CA VAL A 774 17.94 -13.04 -26.66
C VAL A 774 18.20 -12.10 -27.84
N GLU A 775 18.47 -10.81 -27.59
CA GLU A 775 18.90 -9.87 -28.64
C GLU A 775 20.22 -10.31 -29.27
N ALA A 776 21.19 -10.80 -28.49
CA ALA A 776 22.45 -11.31 -29.02
C ALA A 776 22.27 -12.56 -29.91
N ILE A 777 21.32 -13.45 -29.56
CA ILE A 777 20.95 -14.60 -30.41
C ILE A 777 20.34 -14.15 -31.73
N LEU A 778 19.43 -13.17 -31.68
CA LEU A 778 18.77 -12.63 -32.87
C LEU A 778 19.76 -11.94 -33.81
N VAL A 779 20.78 -11.27 -33.27
CA VAL A 779 21.88 -10.69 -34.08
C VAL A 779 22.75 -11.77 -34.72
N ALA A 780 22.92 -12.91 -34.06
CA ALA A 780 23.70 -14.04 -34.56
C ALA A 780 22.93 -14.93 -35.56
N ALA A 781 21.64 -14.68 -35.77
CA ALA A 781 20.84 -15.40 -36.75
C ALA A 781 21.15 -14.92 -38.18
N PRO A 782 21.21 -15.83 -39.17
CA PRO A 782 21.32 -15.43 -40.57
C PRO A 782 20.10 -14.56 -40.94
N ARG A 783 20.36 -13.45 -41.65
CA ARG A 783 19.32 -12.54 -42.15
C ARG A 783 18.53 -13.15 -43.29
#